data_AF-A0A7Z8P282-F1
#
_entry.id   AF-A0A7Z8P282-F1
#
_cell.length_a   1.000
_cell.length_b   1.000
_cell.length_c   1.000
_cell.angle_alpha   90.00
_cell.angle_beta   90.00
_cell.angle_gamma   90.00
#
_symmetry.space_group_name_H-M   'P 1'
#
loop_
_entity.id
_entity.type
_entity.pdbx_description
1 polymer ?
#
loop_
_entity_poly.entity_id
_entity_poly.type
_entity_poly.pdbx_seq_one_letter_code
_entity_poly.pdbx_strand_id
1 'polypeptide(L)'
;MADNDEFNVSTDNEDRAQFVTTALSSVPFVGGLISASANYVIKKRQDKRLSEALNKFITNNIEKKVEDSDSKYLSLHNDYLSLQDDFRSFEDNFDELKAGIKSIESQNFESEYQYLLESLRENVKENNPTEALKRLGNLKSKIWDKSPSNIRYALLSIEASANLKLNRYQDAGKLLIEAFQYSSIEKAMVNAAYGYFLLNDYLNSKKLVEEVLENNPTNARAFSILIQMFTTEEELDAIPDYLKETQDVAYAIGNFFLKINKFEEAIKWLEIAIVNEKETIIEMRPLLASILLDMILSDSEKIQEFQLNEKDKNTLKKVIDLITTSWNSISDPNLQKIHVDWIVNRCIAKHLLGNQDGFKDDINDAFKFDPSDSRIIYFKALMVLEHNEIEKAISLLKDIDFDKTIPEVPLLYFDLLRKQGKFADAITEINDFLEQNEDFQKIDFLYRILIYTYLDSDVESENCVEKAIDLADSRVKADPTNIENIIDLSQCLAKSGQIDSSKSHLINAKNIISDFTPTIHLMELADVFFRLNLFDDASEIYQKFVDSTQVTDLTHKLVESYYRCGDIGKALEISKSLREEFGIIDHITNIEIAIYHDIDDLSEAKKVLTEYISKYPDDMDMKLNLAYLNLRCNNLGDVENFLNTSFDIKSLSIENGIRLALLFNERGYFKEAIDILYEIRRYNFENENVHVAYIKLILFNEKEERENWLSPEKVDANTVVILEEDAGKQVTYILDDRSDVDFQKGEIGLESPLAKLIFGKTKGDKITHKTSLSQEILEVKDIKSKYIHAFQESLDKFNYLFPDTQALTKISFPKIEEEGIPQDFLKTITDVVVLRTENNSKAIELYLDKKLPIGTLATIIGQTIFDVWFEFTKNEDLGIYCSIGNSQEINEALNNLENSSKIVVDPLSLITVFTLNIGDLIVDSFGKLGIAQSTIDLLHETLIEQKKIYSRVHGFLVNDDKNLIFKETDSKDVEEKINVYEQMLNWIPKICEIIPCKEALSLKKDKKKEYDDLLGRAFVDTILIATENENILCTEDKVLRSIAKQEFNVDGIWTQPLLLHFLNNDIIDRNQYNELTIKLVNLHYYHTTINSEVLVEAARKTNWKIEDSLKNFLNILRGKNCDEDSALAVSTHFLSAIWNEKIPREDLYVLTLNLLSVIVQERFAPFIIDKIKNRVNINIHLFSSEDREEILELISLWEAIYYKSIL
;
A
#
# COMPACT_ATOMS: atom_id res chain seq x y z
N MET A 1 25.96 -21.05 -31.59
CA MET A 1 25.56 -22.06 -32.59
C MET A 1 24.35 -21.48 -33.30
N ALA A 2 24.48 -20.89 -34.49
CA ALA A 2 24.89 -21.49 -35.76
C ALA A 2 23.76 -22.41 -36.28
N ASP A 3 23.15 -22.22 -37.46
CA ASP A 3 23.49 -21.41 -38.66
C ASP A 3 22.16 -20.92 -39.34
N ASN A 4 22.07 -19.96 -40.27
CA ASN A 4 22.90 -18.82 -40.74
C ASN A 4 22.01 -17.88 -41.60
N ASP A 5 22.50 -16.65 -41.87
CA ASP A 5 21.86 -15.60 -42.68
C ASP A 5 21.91 -15.82 -44.21
N GLU A 6 21.07 -15.11 -44.98
CA GLU A 6 21.49 -13.96 -45.82
C GLU A 6 20.31 -13.20 -46.50
N PHE A 7 20.59 -12.13 -47.26
CA PHE A 7 19.77 -10.90 -47.30
C PHE A 7 19.29 -10.40 -48.69
N ASN A 8 18.34 -9.45 -48.65
CA ASN A 8 18.11 -8.29 -49.55
C ASN A 8 17.29 -8.34 -50.87
N VAL A 9 16.03 -7.90 -50.76
CA VAL A 9 15.45 -6.62 -51.30
C VAL A 9 15.45 -6.31 -52.82
N SER A 10 14.22 -6.19 -53.39
CA SER A 10 13.67 -5.02 -54.13
C SER A 10 12.34 -5.38 -54.82
N THR A 11 11.30 -4.56 -54.96
CA THR A 11 10.88 -3.27 -54.34
C THR A 11 9.37 -3.06 -54.61
N ASP A 12 8.73 -2.21 -53.79
CA ASP A 12 7.55 -1.37 -54.07
C ASP A 12 6.10 -1.94 -54.17
N ASN A 13 5.23 -1.20 -53.47
CA ASN A 13 3.82 -0.84 -53.73
C ASN A 13 2.62 -1.79 -53.46
N GLU A 14 2.11 -1.65 -52.23
CA GLU A 14 0.79 -1.03 -51.91
C GLU A 14 -0.56 -1.74 -52.15
N ASP A 15 -1.49 -1.32 -51.28
CA ASP A 15 -2.96 -1.40 -51.26
C ASP A 15 -3.73 -2.74 -51.18
N ARG A 16 -4.47 -2.87 -50.07
CA ARG A 16 -5.48 -3.89 -49.81
C ARG A 16 -6.85 -3.46 -50.30
N ALA A 17 -7.44 -4.28 -51.15
CA ALA A 17 -8.78 -4.15 -51.72
C ALA A 17 -9.94 -3.94 -50.73
N GLN A 18 -10.96 -3.20 -51.17
CA GLN A 18 -12.35 -3.40 -50.75
C GLN A 18 -13.36 -2.96 -51.85
N PHE A 19 -14.64 -3.31 -51.66
CA PHE A 19 -15.87 -2.99 -52.46
C PHE A 19 -16.27 -3.87 -53.69
N VAL A 20 -17.28 -4.75 -53.48
CA VAL A 20 -18.71 -4.64 -53.96
C VAL A 20 -18.92 -4.41 -55.49
N THR A 21 -19.76 -5.14 -56.26
CA THR A 21 -21.24 -5.31 -56.17
C THR A 21 -21.82 -6.33 -57.20
N THR A 22 -22.97 -6.99 -56.91
CA THR A 22 -23.99 -7.55 -57.87
C THR A 22 -23.58 -8.71 -58.84
N ALA A 23 -24.48 -9.48 -59.50
CA ALA A 23 -25.95 -9.41 -59.65
C ALA A 23 -26.67 -10.78 -59.83
N LEU A 24 -27.96 -10.82 -59.43
CA LEU A 24 -29.12 -11.48 -60.07
C LEU A 24 -29.17 -12.98 -60.48
N SER A 25 -30.08 -13.71 -59.80
CA SER A 25 -31.28 -14.39 -60.37
C SER A 25 -31.38 -15.94 -60.47
N SER A 26 -32.62 -16.40 -60.19
CA SER A 26 -33.26 -17.70 -60.53
C SER A 26 -33.02 -18.95 -59.65
N VAL A 27 -34.01 -19.85 -59.71
CA VAL A 27 -34.33 -21.04 -58.87
C VAL A 27 -34.60 -22.18 -59.89
N PRO A 28 -34.27 -23.51 -59.72
CA PRO A 28 -34.75 -24.35 -58.59
C PRO A 28 -34.01 -25.68 -58.19
N PHE A 29 -34.48 -26.26 -57.07
CA PHE A 29 -34.65 -27.72 -56.75
C PHE A 29 -33.47 -28.71 -56.45
N VAL A 30 -33.50 -29.26 -55.21
CA VAL A 30 -33.30 -30.68 -54.76
C VAL A 30 -31.95 -31.43 -55.01
N GLY A 31 -31.08 -31.41 -53.99
CA GLY A 31 -30.79 -32.50 -53.01
C GLY A 31 -30.27 -33.91 -53.40
N GLY A 32 -29.29 -34.45 -52.63
CA GLY A 32 -29.09 -35.93 -52.50
C GLY A 32 -27.74 -36.53 -52.00
N LEU A 33 -27.66 -36.87 -50.69
CA LEU A 33 -27.14 -38.15 -50.09
C LEU A 33 -25.68 -38.68 -50.30
N ILE A 34 -25.41 -39.90 -49.73
CA ILE A 34 -24.20 -40.78 -49.78
C ILE A 34 -23.23 -40.60 -48.57
N SER A 35 -22.62 -41.60 -47.88
CA SER A 35 -22.55 -43.10 -47.89
C SER A 35 -22.38 -43.61 -46.42
N ALA A 36 -22.72 -44.84 -45.96
CA ALA A 36 -22.51 -46.22 -46.45
C ALA A 36 -21.01 -46.67 -46.43
N SER A 37 -20.58 -47.93 -46.26
CA SER A 37 -21.17 -49.25 -45.93
C SER A 37 -20.05 -50.10 -45.27
N ALA A 38 -20.20 -51.26 -44.62
CA ALA A 38 -21.30 -52.16 -44.21
C ALA A 38 -20.85 -52.81 -42.86
N ASN A 39 -21.19 -54.02 -42.35
CA ASN A 39 -21.97 -55.21 -42.74
C ASN A 39 -22.42 -55.91 -41.40
N TYR A 40 -22.89 -57.15 -41.24
CA TYR A 40 -22.99 -58.36 -42.09
C TYR A 40 -24.44 -58.95 -42.08
N VAL A 41 -24.63 -60.27 -42.17
CA VAL A 41 -25.89 -60.88 -42.67
C VAL A 41 -26.26 -62.23 -42.02
N ILE A 42 -27.45 -62.77 -42.36
CA ILE A 42 -28.15 -63.96 -41.77
C ILE A 42 -28.96 -63.56 -40.51
N LYS A 43 -30.28 -63.77 -40.36
CA LYS A 43 -31.39 -64.46 -41.11
C LYS A 43 -32.73 -63.74 -40.73
N LYS A 44 -33.94 -64.01 -41.26
CA LYS A 44 -34.50 -65.00 -42.21
C LYS A 44 -35.63 -64.38 -43.07
N ARG A 45 -35.29 -63.87 -44.27
CA ARG A 45 -36.13 -63.57 -45.47
C ARG A 45 -37.33 -62.60 -45.29
N GLN A 46 -37.34 -61.39 -45.87
CA GLN A 46 -37.31 -60.97 -47.31
C GLN A 46 -38.67 -61.10 -48.01
N ASP A 47 -39.31 -59.97 -48.37
CA ASP A 47 -39.27 -59.24 -49.67
C ASP A 47 -40.39 -59.72 -50.65
N LYS A 48 -40.90 -58.93 -51.61
CA LYS A 48 -40.41 -57.63 -52.16
C LYS A 48 -41.55 -56.75 -52.69
N ARG A 49 -41.29 -55.43 -52.70
CA ARG A 49 -41.74 -54.37 -53.63
C ARG A 49 -42.92 -54.62 -54.60
N LEU A 50 -43.88 -53.68 -54.52
CA LEU A 50 -44.27 -52.71 -55.56
C LEU A 50 -44.71 -53.19 -56.97
N SER A 51 -45.90 -52.71 -57.34
CA SER A 51 -46.34 -52.26 -58.69
C SER A 51 -46.45 -53.24 -59.87
N GLU A 52 -47.48 -52.99 -60.69
CA GLU A 52 -47.60 -53.39 -62.10
C GLU A 52 -47.82 -54.89 -62.42
N ALA A 53 -48.86 -55.45 -61.82
CA ALA A 53 -49.72 -56.44 -62.48
C ALA A 53 -51.03 -55.79 -62.97
N LEU A 54 -50.92 -54.69 -63.74
CA LEU A 54 -52.06 -54.06 -64.41
C LEU A 54 -52.65 -55.04 -65.45
N ASN A 55 -53.97 -55.26 -65.43
CA ASN A 55 -54.74 -55.91 -66.49
C ASN A 55 -54.29 -57.31 -66.98
N LYS A 56 -54.63 -58.39 -66.24
CA LYS A 56 -55.11 -59.65 -66.87
C LYS A 56 -55.73 -60.68 -65.90
N PHE A 57 -57.05 -60.56 -65.69
CA PHE A 57 -58.09 -61.61 -65.55
C PHE A 57 -59.33 -60.90 -64.93
N ILE A 58 -60.31 -60.32 -65.65
CA ILE A 58 -61.09 -60.77 -66.83
C ILE A 58 -61.39 -62.29 -66.80
N THR A 59 -62.69 -62.63 -66.82
CA THR A 59 -63.25 -64.00 -66.82
C THR A 59 -62.85 -64.84 -65.59
N ASN A 60 -63.78 -65.32 -64.76
CA ASN A 60 -65.00 -66.03 -65.16
C ASN A 60 -66.07 -66.09 -64.04
N ASN A 61 -67.30 -66.44 -64.44
CA ASN A 61 -68.39 -67.01 -63.63
C ASN A 61 -68.93 -66.08 -62.52
N ILE A 62 -70.08 -65.40 -62.67
CA ILE A 62 -71.32 -65.67 -63.45
C ILE A 62 -72.09 -66.92 -62.96
N GLU A 63 -73.34 -66.67 -62.53
CA GLU A 63 -74.53 -67.55 -62.43
C GLU A 63 -74.56 -68.81 -61.53
N LYS A 64 -75.43 -68.79 -60.50
CA LYS A 64 -76.79 -69.41 -60.47
C LYS A 64 -77.45 -69.20 -59.09
N LYS A 65 -78.78 -69.09 -58.92
CA LYS A 65 -80.01 -69.24 -59.75
C LYS A 65 -80.92 -67.99 -59.54
N VAL A 66 -81.92 -67.59 -60.33
CA VAL A 66 -82.65 -68.11 -61.52
C VAL A 66 -83.60 -69.31 -61.32
N GLU A 67 -84.84 -69.00 -60.95
CA GLU A 67 -86.13 -69.73 -61.12
C GLU A 67 -87.18 -68.90 -60.31
N ASP A 68 -88.33 -68.44 -60.81
CA ASP A 68 -88.94 -68.55 -62.14
C ASP A 68 -89.61 -67.23 -62.57
N SER A 69 -89.77 -67.05 -63.89
CA SER A 69 -90.66 -66.04 -64.46
C SER A 69 -91.96 -66.70 -64.91
N ASP A 70 -93.09 -66.41 -64.25
CA ASP A 70 -94.36 -66.11 -64.93
C ASP A 70 -95.53 -65.79 -63.98
N SER A 71 -95.91 -64.51 -63.90
CA SER A 71 -97.14 -64.03 -64.55
C SER A 71 -97.55 -62.63 -64.09
N LYS A 72 -98.16 -61.85 -65.00
CA LYS A 72 -98.96 -60.62 -64.72
C LYS A 72 -98.23 -59.56 -63.88
N TYR A 73 -97.63 -58.52 -64.46
CA TYR A 73 -98.28 -57.61 -65.42
C TYR A 73 -99.68 -57.11 -64.95
N LEU A 74 -99.95 -57.08 -63.64
CA LEU A 74 -101.19 -56.48 -63.07
C LEU A 74 -101.09 -55.96 -61.62
N SER A 75 -99.89 -55.79 -61.03
CA SER A 75 -99.69 -54.99 -59.80
C SER A 75 -98.87 -53.72 -60.01
N LEU A 76 -97.97 -53.69 -61.01
CA LEU A 76 -97.00 -52.62 -61.28
C LEU A 76 -97.59 -51.22 -61.59
N HIS A 77 -98.92 -51.07 -61.58
CA HIS A 77 -99.60 -49.78 -61.70
C HIS A 77 -99.87 -49.13 -60.32
N ASN A 78 -99.94 -49.92 -59.25
CA ASN A 78 -100.23 -49.42 -57.90
C ASN A 78 -98.95 -49.00 -57.15
N ASP A 79 -97.85 -49.74 -57.33
CA ASP A 79 -96.56 -49.41 -56.70
C ASP A 79 -95.92 -48.14 -57.30
N TYR A 80 -96.30 -47.78 -58.54
CA TYR A 80 -95.92 -46.51 -59.17
C TYR A 80 -96.57 -45.28 -58.50
N LEU A 81 -97.63 -45.48 -57.69
CA LEU A 81 -98.31 -44.40 -56.97
C LEU A 81 -97.75 -44.18 -55.55
N SER A 82 -97.12 -45.17 -54.90
CA SER A 82 -96.41 -44.93 -53.62
C SER A 82 -95.05 -44.26 -53.82
N LEU A 83 -94.36 -44.59 -54.92
CA LEU A 83 -93.10 -43.95 -55.33
C LEU A 83 -93.24 -42.44 -55.62
N GLN A 84 -94.47 -41.90 -55.70
CA GLN A 84 -94.73 -40.48 -55.89
C GLN A 84 -94.86 -39.71 -54.54
N ASP A 85 -95.13 -40.39 -53.43
CA ASP A 85 -95.13 -39.80 -52.09
C ASP A 85 -93.73 -39.87 -51.45
N ASP A 86 -92.98 -40.97 -51.64
CA ASP A 86 -91.57 -41.06 -51.21
C ASP A 86 -90.70 -39.96 -51.83
N PHE A 87 -91.02 -39.53 -53.06
CA PHE A 87 -90.29 -38.45 -53.74
C PHE A 87 -90.47 -37.07 -53.07
N ARG A 88 -91.56 -36.85 -52.31
CA ARG A 88 -91.74 -35.64 -51.49
C ARG A 88 -90.93 -35.70 -50.20
N SER A 89 -90.85 -36.88 -49.58
CA SER A 89 -89.97 -37.10 -48.41
C SER A 89 -88.50 -36.82 -48.71
N PHE A 90 -88.08 -36.85 -49.99
CA PHE A 90 -86.72 -36.54 -50.41
C PHE A 90 -86.44 -35.05 -50.65
N GLU A 91 -87.45 -34.21 -50.88
CA GLU A 91 -87.27 -32.75 -50.99
C GLU A 91 -87.14 -32.10 -49.60
N ASP A 92 -88.00 -32.47 -48.64
CA ASP A 92 -87.92 -31.96 -47.26
C ASP A 92 -86.57 -32.31 -46.59
N ASN A 93 -86.09 -33.55 -46.78
CA ASN A 93 -84.77 -33.98 -46.30
C ASN A 93 -83.61 -33.24 -46.97
N PHE A 94 -83.78 -32.64 -48.14
CA PHE A 94 -82.69 -31.92 -48.83
C PHE A 94 -82.43 -30.54 -48.21
N ASP A 95 -83.47 -29.89 -47.67
CA ASP A 95 -83.31 -28.66 -46.91
C ASP A 95 -82.91 -28.92 -45.45
N GLU A 96 -83.29 -30.04 -44.82
CA GLU A 96 -82.64 -30.48 -43.56
C GLU A 96 -81.17 -30.88 -43.78
N LEU A 97 -80.79 -31.48 -44.91
CA LEU A 97 -79.37 -31.71 -45.24
C LEU A 97 -78.61 -30.42 -45.54
N LYS A 98 -79.23 -29.40 -46.15
CA LYS A 98 -78.61 -28.05 -46.25
C LYS A 98 -78.52 -27.35 -44.89
N ALA A 99 -79.51 -27.51 -44.01
CA ALA A 99 -79.47 -26.94 -42.66
C ALA A 99 -78.39 -27.64 -41.82
N GLY A 100 -78.30 -28.96 -41.91
CA GLY A 100 -77.25 -29.78 -41.30
C GLY A 100 -75.87 -29.45 -41.87
N ILE A 101 -75.71 -29.37 -43.19
CA ILE A 101 -74.44 -28.97 -43.82
C ILE A 101 -74.08 -27.53 -43.46
N LYS A 102 -75.00 -26.55 -43.49
CA LYS A 102 -74.72 -25.19 -43.00
C LYS A 102 -74.39 -25.14 -41.51
N SER A 103 -75.05 -25.95 -40.68
CA SER A 103 -74.76 -26.06 -39.25
C SER A 103 -73.35 -26.60 -39.04
N ILE A 104 -73.00 -27.71 -39.70
CA ILE A 104 -71.69 -28.36 -39.63
C ILE A 104 -70.59 -27.49 -40.24
N GLU A 105 -70.86 -26.78 -41.34
CA GLU A 105 -69.97 -25.75 -41.90
C GLU A 105 -69.75 -24.62 -40.89
N SER A 106 -70.82 -24.06 -40.30
CA SER A 106 -70.71 -22.96 -39.33
C SER A 106 -69.98 -23.37 -38.04
N GLN A 107 -70.20 -24.59 -37.54
CA GLN A 107 -69.54 -25.13 -36.36
C GLN A 107 -68.07 -25.51 -36.66
N ASN A 108 -67.77 -26.04 -37.84
CA ASN A 108 -66.39 -26.23 -38.29
C ASN A 108 -65.66 -24.88 -38.40
N PHE A 109 -66.23 -23.88 -39.09
CA PHE A 109 -65.62 -22.56 -39.22
C PHE A 109 -65.42 -21.87 -37.86
N GLU A 110 -66.38 -21.96 -36.93
CA GLU A 110 -66.18 -21.39 -35.60
C GLU A 110 -65.08 -22.12 -34.81
N SER A 111 -64.95 -23.44 -34.94
CA SER A 111 -63.85 -24.20 -34.33
C SER A 111 -62.48 -23.90 -34.97
N GLU A 112 -62.42 -23.73 -36.29
CA GLU A 112 -61.22 -23.37 -37.04
C GLU A 112 -60.76 -21.94 -36.69
N TYR A 113 -61.69 -20.99 -36.58
CA TYR A 113 -61.38 -19.65 -36.10
C TYR A 113 -60.96 -19.65 -34.63
N GLN A 114 -61.56 -20.47 -33.76
CA GLN A 114 -61.10 -20.58 -32.36
C GLN A 114 -59.68 -21.15 -32.26
N TYR A 115 -59.31 -22.16 -33.07
CA TYR A 115 -57.94 -22.67 -33.15
C TYR A 115 -56.94 -21.59 -33.63
N LEU A 116 -57.28 -20.84 -34.68
CA LEU A 116 -56.46 -19.73 -35.17
C LEU A 116 -56.36 -18.58 -34.14
N LEU A 117 -57.43 -18.31 -33.40
CA LEU A 117 -57.43 -17.30 -32.32
C LEU A 117 -56.61 -17.73 -31.10
N GLU A 118 -56.62 -19.01 -30.71
CA GLU A 118 -55.75 -19.47 -29.62
C GLU A 118 -54.29 -19.48 -30.04
N SER A 119 -53.97 -19.88 -31.28
CA SER A 119 -52.60 -19.71 -31.79
C SER A 119 -52.16 -18.24 -31.82
N LEU A 120 -53.05 -17.30 -32.14
CA LEU A 120 -52.76 -15.86 -32.00
C LEU A 120 -52.56 -15.44 -30.55
N ARG A 121 -53.31 -15.99 -29.57
CA ARG A 121 -53.10 -15.76 -28.13
C ARG A 121 -51.78 -16.34 -27.65
N GLU A 122 -51.41 -17.53 -28.11
CA GLU A 122 -50.10 -18.17 -27.84
C GLU A 122 -48.96 -17.26 -28.32
N ASN A 123 -49.01 -16.74 -29.56
CA ASN A 123 -47.99 -15.80 -30.05
C ASN A 123 -47.92 -14.50 -29.19
N VAL A 124 -49.02 -14.03 -28.59
CA VAL A 124 -48.99 -12.86 -27.67
C VAL A 124 -48.49 -13.23 -26.26
N LYS A 125 -48.81 -14.43 -25.76
CA LYS A 125 -48.30 -14.98 -24.49
C LYS A 125 -46.79 -15.24 -24.57
N GLU A 126 -46.32 -15.79 -25.69
CA GLU A 126 -44.91 -16.08 -26.02
C GLU A 126 -44.12 -14.83 -26.45
N ASN A 127 -44.55 -13.63 -26.06
CA ASN A 127 -43.87 -12.35 -26.33
C ASN A 127 -43.51 -12.09 -27.81
N ASN A 128 -44.37 -12.53 -28.75
CA ASN A 128 -44.26 -12.31 -30.19
C ASN A 128 -45.39 -11.41 -30.77
N PRO A 129 -45.64 -10.20 -30.20
CA PRO A 129 -46.77 -9.36 -30.58
C PRO A 129 -46.75 -8.84 -32.03
N THR A 130 -45.58 -8.65 -32.65
CA THR A 130 -45.48 -8.18 -34.05
C THR A 130 -46.02 -9.22 -35.02
N GLU A 131 -45.58 -10.48 -34.89
CA GLU A 131 -46.06 -11.57 -35.74
C GLU A 131 -47.52 -11.91 -35.42
N ALA A 132 -47.94 -11.79 -34.16
CA ALA A 132 -49.34 -11.88 -33.78
C ALA A 132 -50.20 -10.81 -34.48
N LEU A 133 -49.83 -9.51 -34.42
CA LEU A 133 -50.55 -8.43 -35.12
C LEU A 133 -50.57 -8.64 -36.64
N LYS A 134 -49.44 -9.04 -37.23
CA LYS A 134 -49.32 -9.31 -38.66
C LYS A 134 -50.21 -10.48 -39.10
N ARG A 135 -50.30 -11.57 -38.33
CA ARG A 135 -51.22 -12.69 -38.59
C ARG A 135 -52.68 -12.29 -38.33
N LEU A 136 -52.94 -11.54 -37.26
CA LEU A 136 -54.27 -11.07 -36.89
C LEU A 136 -54.87 -10.12 -37.93
N GLY A 137 -54.10 -9.15 -38.44
CA GLY A 137 -54.56 -8.28 -39.53
C GLY A 137 -54.89 -9.06 -40.80
N ASN A 138 -54.09 -10.08 -41.13
CA ASN A 138 -54.34 -11.01 -42.24
C ASN A 138 -55.53 -11.97 -42.02
N LEU A 139 -55.99 -12.14 -40.77
CA LEU A 139 -57.19 -12.91 -40.41
C LEU A 139 -58.42 -12.00 -40.39
N LYS A 140 -58.38 -10.91 -39.63
CA LYS A 140 -59.42 -9.87 -39.48
C LYS A 140 -59.91 -9.39 -40.86
N SER A 141 -59.00 -9.02 -41.76
CA SER A 141 -59.33 -8.60 -43.14
C SER A 141 -60.04 -9.64 -44.01
N LYS A 142 -60.04 -10.93 -43.63
CA LYS A 142 -60.74 -12.01 -44.36
C LYS A 142 -62.07 -12.40 -43.72
N ILE A 143 -62.21 -12.27 -42.40
CA ILE A 143 -63.33 -12.85 -41.64
C ILE A 143 -64.25 -11.82 -40.97
N TRP A 144 -63.79 -10.59 -40.73
CA TRP A 144 -64.46 -9.59 -39.87
C TRP A 144 -65.96 -9.42 -40.13
N ASP A 145 -66.37 -9.18 -41.38
CA ASP A 145 -67.76 -8.94 -41.77
C ASP A 145 -68.67 -10.16 -41.55
N LYS A 146 -68.08 -11.37 -41.51
CA LYS A 146 -68.76 -12.66 -41.37
C LYS A 146 -68.67 -13.24 -39.94
N SER A 147 -67.81 -12.68 -39.08
CA SER A 147 -67.58 -13.17 -37.72
C SER A 147 -68.72 -12.82 -36.76
N PRO A 148 -69.17 -13.75 -35.91
CA PRO A 148 -70.07 -13.46 -34.79
C PRO A 148 -69.39 -12.63 -33.69
N SER A 149 -70.19 -12.03 -32.79
CA SER A 149 -69.72 -11.02 -31.81
C SER A 149 -68.65 -11.54 -30.84
N ASN A 150 -68.72 -12.81 -30.42
CA ASN A 150 -67.68 -13.48 -29.63
C ASN A 150 -66.32 -13.53 -30.35
N ILE A 151 -66.32 -13.80 -31.67
CA ILE A 151 -65.12 -13.82 -32.51
C ILE A 151 -64.60 -12.39 -32.75
N ARG A 152 -65.48 -11.39 -32.92
CA ARG A 152 -65.08 -9.97 -33.02
C ARG A 152 -64.46 -9.45 -31.72
N TYR A 153 -65.08 -9.74 -30.57
CA TYR A 153 -64.53 -9.46 -29.24
C TYR A 153 -63.15 -10.11 -29.06
N ALA A 154 -62.99 -11.37 -29.47
CA ALA A 154 -61.72 -12.09 -29.38
C ALA A 154 -60.63 -11.45 -30.28
N LEU A 155 -60.95 -11.12 -31.53
CA LEU A 155 -60.02 -10.42 -32.43
C LEU A 155 -59.55 -9.10 -31.83
N LEU A 156 -60.47 -8.20 -31.46
CA LEU A 156 -60.13 -6.89 -30.88
C LEU A 156 -59.37 -7.02 -29.56
N SER A 157 -59.70 -8.00 -28.71
CA SER A 157 -59.00 -8.22 -27.43
C SER A 157 -57.56 -8.71 -27.63
N ILE A 158 -57.28 -9.55 -28.62
CA ILE A 158 -55.92 -10.01 -28.94
C ILE A 158 -55.12 -8.87 -29.60
N GLU A 159 -55.75 -8.12 -30.51
CA GLU A 159 -55.16 -6.95 -31.17
C GLU A 159 -54.81 -5.85 -30.14
N ALA A 160 -55.68 -5.61 -29.16
CA ALA A 160 -55.38 -4.75 -28.03
C ALA A 160 -54.22 -5.30 -27.19
N SER A 161 -54.25 -6.58 -26.81
CA SER A 161 -53.20 -7.21 -25.99
C SER A 161 -51.82 -7.21 -26.65
N ALA A 162 -51.76 -7.31 -27.97
CA ALA A 162 -50.51 -7.21 -28.72
C ALA A 162 -50.04 -5.74 -28.90
N ASN A 163 -50.96 -4.78 -28.99
CA ASN A 163 -50.62 -3.36 -28.95
C ASN A 163 -50.18 -2.89 -27.55
N LEU A 164 -50.73 -3.47 -26.46
CA LEU A 164 -50.25 -3.24 -25.09
C LEU A 164 -48.77 -3.60 -24.94
N LYS A 165 -48.39 -4.83 -25.31
CA LYS A 165 -46.98 -5.27 -25.28
C LYS A 165 -46.06 -4.45 -26.18
N LEU A 166 -46.58 -3.67 -27.13
CA LEU A 166 -45.80 -2.76 -27.98
C LEU A 166 -45.91 -1.29 -27.55
N ASN A 167 -46.28 -1.02 -26.28
CA ASN A 167 -46.49 0.32 -25.68
C ASN A 167 -47.46 1.24 -26.46
N ARG A 168 -48.32 0.68 -27.33
CA ARG A 168 -49.32 1.44 -28.12
C ARG A 168 -50.61 1.63 -27.31
N TYR A 169 -50.46 2.21 -26.13
CA TYR A 169 -51.50 2.33 -25.11
C TYR A 169 -52.79 2.97 -25.62
N GLN A 170 -52.69 4.01 -26.46
CA GLN A 170 -53.88 4.66 -27.04
C GLN A 170 -54.67 3.75 -27.98
N ASP A 171 -54.00 2.95 -28.80
CA ASP A 171 -54.68 2.09 -29.77
C ASP A 171 -55.21 0.83 -29.08
N ALA A 172 -54.46 0.28 -28.12
CA ALA A 172 -54.98 -0.74 -27.21
C ALA A 172 -56.23 -0.24 -26.45
N GLY A 173 -56.21 0.98 -25.89
CA GLY A 173 -57.34 1.54 -25.16
C GLY A 173 -58.61 1.67 -26.01
N LYS A 174 -58.48 2.21 -27.24
CA LYS A 174 -59.57 2.26 -28.22
C LYS A 174 -60.11 0.86 -28.53
N LEU A 175 -59.23 -0.11 -28.81
CA LEU A 175 -59.61 -1.48 -29.17
C LEU A 175 -60.30 -2.23 -28.01
N LEU A 176 -59.91 -1.98 -26.75
CA LEU A 176 -60.56 -2.57 -25.57
C LEU A 176 -61.99 -2.03 -25.38
N ILE A 177 -62.20 -0.73 -25.58
CA ILE A 177 -63.52 -0.10 -25.52
C ILE A 177 -64.39 -0.52 -26.71
N GLU A 178 -63.82 -0.67 -27.91
CA GLU A 178 -64.53 -1.21 -29.07
C GLU A 178 -64.94 -2.68 -28.84
N ALA A 179 -64.06 -3.51 -28.26
CA ALA A 179 -64.33 -4.92 -27.98
C ALA A 179 -65.56 -5.11 -27.08
N PHE A 180 -65.74 -4.23 -26.08
CA PHE A 180 -66.86 -4.26 -25.14
C PHE A 180 -68.24 -4.12 -25.81
N GLN A 181 -68.32 -3.44 -26.96
CA GLN A 181 -69.57 -3.36 -27.74
C GLN A 181 -70.05 -4.73 -28.27
N TYR A 182 -69.16 -5.73 -28.32
CA TYR A 182 -69.43 -7.07 -28.81
C TYR A 182 -69.56 -8.14 -27.70
N SER A 183 -69.32 -7.78 -26.43
CA SER A 183 -69.43 -8.72 -25.31
C SER A 183 -69.68 -8.03 -23.97
N SER A 184 -70.76 -8.40 -23.28
CA SER A 184 -71.15 -7.87 -21.96
C SER A 184 -70.73 -8.78 -20.79
N ILE A 185 -69.65 -9.54 -20.94
CA ILE A 185 -69.10 -10.37 -19.85
C ILE A 185 -68.22 -9.52 -18.93
N GLU A 186 -68.08 -9.92 -17.66
CA GLU A 186 -67.26 -9.22 -16.65
C GLU A 186 -65.82 -8.93 -17.15
N LYS A 187 -65.17 -9.91 -17.80
CA LYS A 187 -63.84 -9.73 -18.40
C LYS A 187 -63.79 -8.65 -19.49
N ALA A 188 -64.90 -8.41 -20.21
CA ALA A 188 -65.00 -7.33 -21.18
C ALA A 188 -65.20 -5.96 -20.50
N MET A 189 -65.93 -5.90 -19.38
CA MET A 189 -66.07 -4.68 -18.56
C MET A 189 -64.72 -4.27 -17.94
N VAL A 190 -63.99 -5.21 -17.34
CA VAL A 190 -62.63 -4.95 -16.79
C VAL A 190 -61.65 -4.51 -17.88
N ASN A 191 -61.70 -5.16 -19.05
CA ASN A 191 -60.89 -4.74 -20.20
C ASN A 191 -61.26 -3.33 -20.67
N ALA A 192 -62.55 -2.99 -20.76
CA ALA A 192 -63.00 -1.65 -21.13
C ALA A 192 -62.56 -0.59 -20.11
N ALA A 193 -62.67 -0.87 -18.81
CA ALA A 193 -62.21 0.02 -17.75
C ALA A 193 -60.71 0.33 -17.88
N TYR A 194 -59.88 -0.70 -18.09
CA TYR A 194 -58.47 -0.51 -18.40
C TYR A 194 -58.26 0.27 -19.71
N GLY A 195 -59.10 0.06 -20.71
CA GLY A 195 -59.10 0.84 -21.95
C GLY A 195 -59.37 2.34 -21.74
N TYR A 196 -60.29 2.70 -20.85
CA TYR A 196 -60.54 4.09 -20.45
C TYR A 196 -59.37 4.66 -19.64
N PHE A 197 -58.80 3.89 -18.72
CA PHE A 197 -57.59 4.27 -17.96
C PHE A 197 -56.42 4.63 -18.90
N LEU A 198 -56.14 3.79 -19.90
CA LEU A 198 -55.08 4.02 -20.90
C LEU A 198 -55.32 5.23 -21.82
N LEU A 199 -56.55 5.75 -21.86
CA LEU A 199 -56.92 6.98 -22.56
C LEU A 199 -57.00 8.20 -21.61
N ASN A 200 -56.58 8.05 -20.34
CA ASN A 200 -56.70 9.04 -19.26
C ASN A 200 -58.14 9.41 -18.89
N ASP A 201 -59.13 8.59 -19.28
CA ASP A 201 -60.53 8.75 -18.88
C ASP A 201 -60.77 8.02 -17.54
N TYR A 202 -60.15 8.57 -16.50
CA TYR A 202 -60.21 8.03 -15.14
C TYR A 202 -61.65 7.97 -14.58
N LEU A 203 -62.57 8.81 -15.07
CA LEU A 203 -63.96 8.86 -14.63
C LEU A 203 -64.75 7.66 -15.17
N ASN A 204 -64.69 7.38 -16.48
CA ASN A 204 -65.36 6.19 -17.03
C ASN A 204 -64.64 4.89 -16.65
N SER A 205 -63.31 4.92 -16.47
CA SER A 205 -62.56 3.81 -15.88
C SER A 205 -63.07 3.46 -14.47
N LYS A 206 -63.01 4.41 -13.54
CA LYS A 206 -63.42 4.20 -12.14
C LYS A 206 -64.86 3.72 -12.03
N LYS A 207 -65.79 4.31 -12.79
CA LYS A 207 -67.18 3.87 -12.83
C LYS A 207 -67.33 2.39 -13.23
N LEU A 208 -66.63 1.93 -14.27
CA LEU A 208 -66.69 0.52 -14.70
C LEU A 208 -65.97 -0.43 -13.74
N VAL A 209 -64.90 0.02 -13.06
CA VAL A 209 -64.27 -0.74 -11.97
C VAL A 209 -65.23 -0.90 -10.80
N GLU A 210 -65.91 0.17 -10.37
CA GLU A 210 -66.92 0.14 -9.31
C GLU A 210 -68.09 -0.79 -9.68
N GLU A 211 -68.61 -0.69 -10.90
CA GLU A 211 -69.67 -1.57 -11.43
C GLU A 211 -69.26 -3.06 -11.46
N VAL A 212 -67.99 -3.37 -11.72
CA VAL A 212 -67.45 -4.74 -11.60
C VAL A 212 -67.32 -5.17 -10.14
N LEU A 213 -66.79 -4.33 -9.26
CA LEU A 213 -66.53 -4.67 -7.85
C LEU A 213 -67.82 -4.80 -7.02
N GLU A 214 -68.89 -4.07 -7.35
CA GLU A 214 -70.23 -4.29 -6.78
C GLU A 214 -70.77 -5.69 -7.09
N ASN A 215 -70.48 -6.23 -8.28
CA ASN A 215 -70.94 -7.55 -8.72
C ASN A 215 -69.97 -8.69 -8.34
N ASN A 216 -68.66 -8.42 -8.30
CA ASN A 216 -67.61 -9.36 -7.93
C ASN A 216 -66.51 -8.68 -7.09
N PRO A 217 -66.66 -8.62 -5.75
CA PRO A 217 -65.67 -8.01 -4.86
C PRO A 217 -64.37 -8.86 -4.69
N THR A 218 -64.20 -9.93 -5.47
CA THR A 218 -62.97 -10.75 -5.48
C THR A 218 -62.10 -10.50 -6.73
N ASN A 219 -62.49 -9.58 -7.62
CA ASN A 219 -61.80 -9.35 -8.88
C ASN A 219 -60.49 -8.54 -8.70
N ALA A 220 -59.38 -9.26 -8.50
CA ALA A 220 -58.03 -8.71 -8.37
C ALA A 220 -57.63 -7.76 -9.53
N ARG A 221 -58.07 -8.04 -10.76
CA ARG A 221 -57.76 -7.21 -11.94
C ARG A 221 -58.57 -5.91 -12.00
N ALA A 222 -59.75 -5.87 -11.36
CA ALA A 222 -60.48 -4.62 -11.17
C ALA A 222 -59.79 -3.75 -10.10
N PHE A 223 -59.34 -4.37 -8.99
CA PHE A 223 -58.53 -3.67 -7.97
C PHE A 223 -57.20 -3.16 -8.52
N SER A 224 -56.48 -3.91 -9.36
CA SER A 224 -55.20 -3.44 -9.91
C SER A 224 -55.35 -2.20 -10.82
N ILE A 225 -56.47 -2.05 -11.53
CA ILE A 225 -56.81 -0.83 -12.26
C ILE A 225 -57.16 0.31 -11.29
N LEU A 226 -57.90 0.02 -10.21
CA LEU A 226 -58.26 1.00 -9.19
C LEU A 226 -57.02 1.62 -8.52
N ILE A 227 -56.05 0.79 -8.16
CA ILE A 227 -54.82 1.18 -7.45
C ILE A 227 -53.93 2.10 -8.30
N GLN A 228 -53.86 1.88 -9.62
CA GLN A 228 -53.13 2.80 -10.52
C GLN A 228 -53.74 4.21 -10.54
N MET A 229 -55.03 4.35 -10.23
CA MET A 229 -55.75 5.63 -10.12
C MET A 229 -55.65 6.28 -8.74
N PHE A 230 -55.17 5.58 -7.71
CA PHE A 230 -54.99 6.15 -6.37
C PHE A 230 -53.89 7.23 -6.32
N THR A 231 -54.01 8.10 -5.32
CA THR A 231 -53.10 9.20 -5.02
C THR A 231 -52.67 9.27 -3.55
N THR A 232 -53.37 8.60 -2.61
CA THR A 232 -52.94 8.53 -1.20
C THR A 232 -52.90 7.09 -0.66
N GLU A 233 -52.15 6.87 0.41
CA GLU A 233 -51.84 5.55 0.96
C GLU A 233 -53.06 4.93 1.68
N GLU A 234 -53.93 5.78 2.25
CA GLU A 234 -55.18 5.38 2.90
C GLU A 234 -56.19 4.77 1.92
N GLU A 235 -56.05 5.01 0.61
CA GLU A 235 -56.90 4.35 -0.40
C GLU A 235 -56.58 2.84 -0.51
N LEU A 236 -55.38 2.39 -0.11
CA LEU A 236 -54.99 0.98 -0.09
C LEU A 236 -55.74 0.16 0.99
N ASP A 237 -56.30 0.81 2.02
CA ASP A 237 -57.12 0.14 3.04
C ASP A 237 -58.48 -0.32 2.50
N ALA A 238 -58.91 0.20 1.34
CA ALA A 238 -60.10 -0.29 0.63
C ALA A 238 -59.88 -1.65 -0.07
N ILE A 239 -58.63 -2.14 -0.16
CA ILE A 239 -58.28 -3.43 -0.76
C ILE A 239 -58.46 -4.54 0.28
N PRO A 240 -59.24 -5.61 0.00
CA PRO A 240 -59.33 -6.76 0.90
C PRO A 240 -57.97 -7.46 1.06
N ASP A 241 -57.54 -7.77 2.29
CA ASP A 241 -56.18 -8.29 2.57
C ASP A 241 -55.84 -9.58 1.80
N TYR A 242 -56.82 -10.47 1.63
CA TYR A 242 -56.65 -11.72 0.86
C TYR A 242 -56.43 -11.51 -0.64
N LEU A 243 -56.59 -10.28 -1.15
CA LEU A 243 -56.24 -9.89 -2.52
C LEU A 243 -54.89 -9.16 -2.61
N LYS A 244 -54.40 -8.54 -1.54
CA LYS A 244 -53.19 -7.69 -1.56
C LYS A 244 -51.95 -8.44 -2.10
N GLU A 245 -51.76 -9.70 -1.72
CA GLU A 245 -50.65 -10.54 -2.17
C GLU A 245 -50.86 -11.20 -3.56
N THR A 246 -52.01 -10.99 -4.21
CA THR A 246 -52.22 -11.54 -5.57
C THR A 246 -51.41 -10.75 -6.60
N GLN A 247 -50.81 -11.45 -7.58
CA GLN A 247 -49.90 -10.88 -8.59
C GLN A 247 -50.35 -9.52 -9.15
N ASP A 248 -51.56 -9.44 -9.70
CA ASP A 248 -52.11 -8.21 -10.31
C ASP A 248 -52.14 -7.03 -9.32
N VAL A 249 -52.53 -7.30 -8.07
CA VAL A 249 -52.71 -6.30 -7.01
C VAL A 249 -51.37 -5.89 -6.42
N ALA A 250 -50.53 -6.85 -6.03
CA ALA A 250 -49.18 -6.59 -5.51
C ALA A 250 -48.33 -5.78 -6.49
N TYR A 251 -48.42 -6.07 -7.80
CA TYR A 251 -47.75 -5.30 -8.83
C TYR A 251 -48.27 -3.86 -8.94
N ALA A 252 -49.59 -3.65 -8.84
CA ALA A 252 -50.17 -2.32 -8.83
C ALA A 252 -49.80 -1.53 -7.57
N ILE A 253 -49.72 -2.19 -6.40
CA ILE A 253 -49.25 -1.57 -5.14
C ILE A 253 -47.76 -1.17 -5.26
N GLY A 254 -46.91 -2.02 -5.84
CA GLY A 254 -45.50 -1.70 -6.11
C GLY A 254 -45.33 -0.48 -7.03
N ASN A 255 -46.11 -0.43 -8.12
CA ASN A 255 -46.14 0.74 -9.03
C ASN A 255 -46.72 2.01 -8.35
N PHE A 256 -47.71 1.86 -7.46
CA PHE A 256 -48.23 2.97 -6.66
C PHE A 256 -47.16 3.54 -5.71
N PHE A 257 -46.42 2.68 -5.00
CA PHE A 257 -45.35 3.13 -4.11
C PHE A 257 -44.19 3.78 -4.86
N LEU A 258 -43.84 3.27 -6.05
CA LEU A 258 -42.88 3.92 -6.95
C LEU A 258 -43.36 5.32 -7.39
N LYS A 259 -44.63 5.46 -7.78
CA LYS A 259 -45.27 6.73 -8.18
C LYS A 259 -45.27 7.79 -7.06
N ILE A 260 -45.14 7.39 -5.79
CA ILE A 260 -44.98 8.29 -4.63
C ILE A 260 -43.58 8.23 -3.98
N ASN A 261 -42.57 7.75 -4.73
CA ASN A 261 -41.15 7.70 -4.34
C ASN A 261 -40.85 6.91 -3.05
N LYS A 262 -41.68 5.95 -2.65
CA LYS A 262 -41.42 5.02 -1.53
C LYS A 262 -40.75 3.73 -2.02
N PHE A 263 -39.46 3.82 -2.35
CA PHE A 263 -38.72 2.73 -3.01
C PHE A 263 -38.68 1.40 -2.21
N GLU A 264 -38.56 1.42 -0.89
CA GLU A 264 -38.51 0.19 -0.07
C GLU A 264 -39.82 -0.61 -0.12
N GLU A 265 -40.97 0.07 0.02
CA GLU A 265 -42.28 -0.57 -0.15
C GLU A 265 -42.51 -0.99 -1.61
N ALA A 266 -42.06 -0.20 -2.59
CA ALA A 266 -42.14 -0.59 -4.00
C ALA A 266 -41.40 -1.91 -4.27
N ILE A 267 -40.16 -2.05 -3.79
CA ILE A 267 -39.37 -3.30 -3.85
C ILE A 267 -40.14 -4.47 -3.24
N LYS A 268 -40.58 -4.31 -1.99
CA LYS A 268 -41.30 -5.33 -1.21
C LYS A 268 -42.56 -5.84 -1.93
N TRP A 269 -43.37 -4.94 -2.49
CA TRP A 269 -44.60 -5.33 -3.20
C TRP A 269 -44.33 -5.92 -4.60
N LEU A 270 -43.27 -5.48 -5.29
CA LEU A 270 -42.82 -6.12 -6.53
C LEU A 270 -42.26 -7.54 -6.28
N GLU A 271 -41.55 -7.77 -5.17
CA GLU A 271 -41.11 -9.12 -4.77
C GLU A 271 -42.29 -10.04 -4.46
N ILE A 272 -43.30 -9.55 -3.71
CA ILE A 272 -44.55 -10.29 -3.45
C ILE A 272 -45.26 -10.65 -4.77
N ALA A 273 -45.29 -9.73 -5.75
CA ALA A 273 -45.90 -9.97 -7.05
C ALA A 273 -45.16 -11.05 -7.86
N ILE A 274 -43.82 -11.06 -7.83
CA ILE A 274 -42.97 -12.06 -8.51
C ILE A 274 -43.07 -13.44 -7.83
N VAL A 275 -43.13 -13.49 -6.50
CA VAL A 275 -43.32 -14.75 -5.73
C VAL A 275 -44.69 -15.39 -6.01
N ASN A 276 -45.71 -14.57 -6.26
CA ASN A 276 -47.09 -15.03 -6.54
C ASN A 276 -47.44 -15.07 -8.04
N GLU A 277 -46.44 -15.08 -8.94
CA GLU A 277 -46.62 -15.06 -10.39
C GLU A 277 -47.42 -16.26 -10.93
N LYS A 278 -48.45 -15.97 -11.74
CA LYS A 278 -49.35 -16.96 -12.37
C LYS A 278 -49.39 -16.82 -13.89
N GLU A 279 -49.30 -15.60 -14.42
CA GLU A 279 -49.06 -15.30 -15.83
C GLU A 279 -47.77 -14.48 -15.95
N THR A 280 -46.90 -14.75 -16.92
CA THR A 280 -45.61 -14.05 -17.02
C THR A 280 -45.78 -12.59 -17.46
N ILE A 281 -45.45 -11.66 -16.55
CA ILE A 281 -45.43 -10.22 -16.82
C ILE A 281 -43.96 -9.81 -16.88
N ILE A 282 -43.48 -9.59 -18.11
CA ILE A 282 -42.05 -9.43 -18.44
C ILE A 282 -41.44 -8.17 -17.80
N GLU A 283 -42.29 -7.18 -17.55
CA GLU A 283 -41.97 -5.86 -17.02
C GLU A 283 -41.67 -5.87 -15.51
N MET A 284 -42.11 -6.89 -14.76
CA MET A 284 -41.96 -6.95 -13.29
C MET A 284 -40.51 -6.97 -12.82
N ARG A 285 -39.70 -7.87 -13.41
CA ARG A 285 -38.32 -8.11 -12.97
C ARG A 285 -37.40 -6.95 -13.35
N PRO A 286 -37.47 -6.36 -14.56
CA PRO A 286 -36.69 -5.18 -14.92
C PRO A 286 -37.08 -3.94 -14.11
N LEU A 287 -38.36 -3.77 -13.74
CA LEU A 287 -38.80 -2.67 -12.88
C LEU A 287 -38.25 -2.80 -11.45
N LEU A 288 -38.26 -4.01 -10.88
CA LEU A 288 -37.58 -4.28 -9.60
C LEU A 288 -36.07 -4.05 -9.73
N ALA A 289 -35.48 -4.46 -10.86
CA ALA A 289 -34.05 -4.32 -11.12
C ALA A 289 -33.61 -2.85 -11.34
N SER A 290 -34.44 -1.99 -11.95
CA SER A 290 -34.13 -0.57 -12.06
C SER A 290 -34.15 0.08 -10.69
N ILE A 291 -35.19 -0.13 -9.87
CA ILE A 291 -35.25 0.45 -8.52
C ILE A 291 -34.05 0.00 -7.66
N LEU A 292 -33.66 -1.27 -7.74
CA LEU A 292 -32.48 -1.79 -7.03
C LEU A 292 -31.15 -1.21 -7.55
N LEU A 293 -31.07 -0.84 -8.84
CA LEU A 293 -29.91 -0.16 -9.41
C LEU A 293 -29.90 1.33 -9.04
N ASP A 294 -31.04 2.01 -9.19
CA ASP A 294 -31.23 3.43 -8.86
C ASP A 294 -30.92 3.71 -7.38
N MET A 295 -31.28 2.79 -6.47
CA MET A 295 -30.92 2.86 -5.05
C MET A 295 -29.42 2.70 -4.78
N ILE A 296 -28.67 2.01 -5.65
CA ILE A 296 -27.20 1.94 -5.54
C ILE A 296 -26.60 3.21 -6.13
N LEU A 297 -27.07 3.63 -7.31
CA LEU A 297 -26.57 4.80 -8.04
C LEU A 297 -26.77 6.12 -7.27
N SER A 298 -27.88 6.25 -6.54
CA SER A 298 -28.23 7.45 -5.78
C SER A 298 -27.58 7.54 -4.40
N ASP A 299 -26.74 6.58 -4.02
CA ASP A 299 -26.10 6.52 -2.70
C ASP A 299 -24.88 7.46 -2.62
N SER A 300 -25.12 8.68 -2.12
CA SER A 300 -24.10 9.74 -2.02
C SER A 300 -23.04 9.52 -0.93
N GLU A 301 -23.21 8.52 -0.07
CA GLU A 301 -22.23 8.15 0.95
C GLU A 301 -21.13 7.24 0.37
N LYS A 302 -21.32 6.67 -0.83
CA LYS A 302 -20.43 5.66 -1.44
C LYS A 302 -19.78 6.12 -2.74
N ILE A 303 -18.54 5.68 -2.97
CA ILE A 303 -17.86 5.81 -4.26
C ILE A 303 -17.96 4.49 -5.02
N GLN A 304 -19.11 4.29 -5.67
CA GLN A 304 -19.57 3.00 -6.20
C GLN A 304 -18.66 2.41 -7.29
N GLU A 305 -17.89 3.24 -7.99
CA GLU A 305 -16.90 2.81 -9.00
C GLU A 305 -15.61 2.24 -8.38
N PHE A 306 -15.32 2.57 -7.11
CA PHE A 306 -14.05 2.23 -6.44
C PHE A 306 -14.23 1.26 -5.27
N GLN A 307 -15.35 1.33 -4.54
CA GLN A 307 -15.60 0.50 -3.35
C GLN A 307 -17.06 0.00 -3.31
N LEU A 308 -17.24 -1.29 -3.63
CA LEU A 308 -18.52 -1.99 -3.50
C LEU A 308 -18.43 -3.07 -2.43
N ASN A 309 -19.23 -2.94 -1.38
CA ASN A 309 -19.40 -3.99 -0.38
C ASN A 309 -20.17 -5.20 -0.96
N GLU A 310 -20.12 -6.35 -0.28
CA GLU A 310 -20.75 -7.58 -0.76
C GLU A 310 -22.28 -7.53 -0.83
N LYS A 311 -22.97 -6.69 -0.03
CA LYS A 311 -24.43 -6.52 -0.14
C LYS A 311 -24.78 -5.89 -1.49
N ASP A 312 -24.07 -4.84 -1.87
CA ASP A 312 -24.34 -4.10 -3.09
C ASP A 312 -23.87 -4.90 -4.33
N LYS A 313 -22.71 -5.57 -4.28
CA LYS A 313 -22.30 -6.56 -5.31
C LYS A 313 -23.34 -7.65 -5.53
N ASN A 314 -23.92 -8.22 -4.47
CA ASN A 314 -24.94 -9.26 -4.60
C ASN A 314 -26.30 -8.69 -5.08
N THR A 315 -26.57 -7.41 -4.81
CA THR A 315 -27.72 -6.70 -5.37
C THR A 315 -27.54 -6.44 -6.87
N LEU A 316 -26.35 -6.05 -7.33
CA LEU A 316 -26.03 -5.91 -8.76
C LEU A 316 -26.12 -7.25 -9.51
N LYS A 317 -25.67 -8.36 -8.90
CA LYS A 317 -25.88 -9.73 -9.45
C LYS A 317 -27.38 -10.02 -9.61
N LYS A 318 -28.20 -9.72 -8.59
CA LYS A 318 -29.67 -9.86 -8.65
C LYS A 318 -30.30 -8.97 -9.73
N VAL A 319 -29.84 -7.73 -9.93
CA VAL A 319 -30.26 -6.84 -11.03
C VAL A 319 -29.99 -7.49 -12.39
N ILE A 320 -28.79 -8.05 -12.59
CA ILE A 320 -28.40 -8.76 -13.81
C ILE A 320 -29.29 -9.99 -14.06
N ASP A 321 -29.55 -10.81 -13.04
CA ASP A 321 -30.37 -12.02 -13.15
C ASP A 321 -31.85 -11.70 -13.45
N LEU A 322 -32.41 -10.70 -12.75
CA LEU A 322 -33.78 -10.23 -12.96
C LEU A 322 -34.00 -9.74 -14.40
N ILE A 323 -33.11 -8.90 -14.91
CA ILE A 323 -33.17 -8.40 -16.29
C ILE A 323 -32.95 -9.53 -17.29
N THR A 324 -31.95 -10.39 -17.08
CA THR A 324 -31.61 -11.48 -18.00
C THR A 324 -32.75 -12.50 -18.12
N THR A 325 -33.47 -12.77 -17.02
CA THR A 325 -34.65 -13.63 -17.02
C THR A 325 -35.75 -13.08 -17.94
N SER A 326 -36.05 -11.77 -17.85
CA SER A 326 -37.06 -11.15 -18.71
C SER A 326 -36.60 -10.97 -20.16
N TRP A 327 -35.36 -10.53 -20.38
CA TRP A 327 -34.82 -10.30 -21.72
C TRP A 327 -34.80 -11.59 -22.55
N ASN A 328 -34.36 -12.71 -21.96
CA ASN A 328 -34.33 -14.02 -22.61
C ASN A 328 -35.73 -14.58 -22.91
N SER A 329 -36.80 -13.99 -22.35
CA SER A 329 -38.19 -14.36 -22.67
C SER A 329 -38.75 -13.64 -23.90
N ILE A 330 -38.00 -12.71 -24.51
CA ILE A 330 -38.42 -11.91 -25.66
C ILE A 330 -37.65 -12.35 -26.92
N SER A 331 -38.39 -12.76 -27.95
CA SER A 331 -37.83 -13.10 -29.28
C SER A 331 -38.26 -12.17 -30.41
N ASP A 332 -39.13 -11.18 -30.13
CA ASP A 332 -39.58 -10.16 -31.08
C ASP A 332 -38.64 -8.95 -31.11
N PRO A 333 -37.96 -8.64 -32.23
CA PRO A 333 -37.00 -7.53 -32.30
C PRO A 333 -37.61 -6.14 -32.07
N ASN A 334 -38.90 -5.94 -32.33
CA ASN A 334 -39.56 -4.67 -32.01
C ASN A 334 -39.77 -4.53 -30.50
N LEU A 335 -40.08 -5.63 -29.82
CA LEU A 335 -40.24 -5.66 -28.37
C LEU A 335 -38.88 -5.49 -27.66
N GLN A 336 -37.82 -6.09 -28.19
CA GLN A 336 -36.44 -5.84 -27.75
C GLN A 336 -36.04 -4.36 -27.91
N LYS A 337 -36.36 -3.73 -29.05
CA LYS A 337 -36.11 -2.29 -29.24
C LYS A 337 -36.90 -1.39 -28.27
N ILE A 338 -38.14 -1.76 -27.93
CA ILE A 338 -38.96 -1.00 -26.98
C ILE A 338 -38.40 -1.06 -25.55
N HIS A 339 -37.71 -2.15 -25.19
CA HIS A 339 -37.15 -2.40 -23.86
C HIS A 339 -35.62 -2.34 -23.83
N VAL A 340 -35.01 -1.54 -24.71
CA VAL A 340 -33.54 -1.40 -24.80
C VAL A 340 -32.93 -0.81 -23.51
N ASP A 341 -33.72 -0.07 -22.73
CA ASP A 341 -33.38 0.43 -21.40
C ASP A 341 -33.04 -0.70 -20.41
N TRP A 342 -33.64 -1.89 -20.54
CA TRP A 342 -33.34 -3.02 -19.66
C TRP A 342 -31.90 -3.49 -19.84
N ILE A 343 -31.44 -3.65 -21.09
CA ILE A 343 -30.05 -4.03 -21.34
C ILE A 343 -29.06 -2.90 -21.05
N VAL A 344 -29.46 -1.62 -21.10
CA VAL A 344 -28.66 -0.51 -20.56
C VAL A 344 -28.50 -0.62 -19.04
N ASN A 345 -29.57 -0.90 -18.29
CA ASN A 345 -29.47 -1.10 -16.84
C ASN A 345 -28.61 -2.33 -16.47
N ARG A 346 -28.70 -3.42 -17.25
CA ARG A 346 -27.82 -4.59 -17.09
C ARG A 346 -26.37 -4.27 -17.45
N CYS A 347 -26.15 -3.46 -18.48
CA CYS A 347 -24.85 -2.96 -18.91
C CYS A 347 -24.16 -2.17 -17.76
N ILE A 348 -24.87 -1.24 -17.13
CA ILE A 348 -24.40 -0.48 -15.97
C ILE A 348 -24.06 -1.42 -14.80
N ALA A 349 -24.98 -2.33 -14.43
CA ALA A 349 -24.75 -3.26 -13.33
C ALA A 349 -23.56 -4.21 -13.55
N LYS A 350 -23.26 -4.56 -14.81
CA LYS A 350 -22.06 -5.33 -15.19
C LYS A 350 -20.78 -4.49 -15.14
N HIS A 351 -20.84 -3.23 -15.58
CA HIS A 351 -19.71 -2.30 -15.54
C HIS A 351 -19.24 -2.06 -14.09
N LEU A 352 -20.18 -1.75 -13.19
CA LEU A 352 -19.91 -1.60 -11.74
C LEU A 352 -19.32 -2.88 -11.11
N LEU A 353 -19.66 -4.07 -11.62
CA LEU A 353 -19.08 -5.35 -11.20
C LEU A 353 -17.75 -5.70 -11.90
N GLY A 354 -17.19 -4.82 -12.72
CA GLY A 354 -15.96 -5.07 -13.50
C GLY A 354 -16.09 -6.13 -14.59
N ASN A 355 -17.31 -6.53 -14.96
CA ASN A 355 -17.57 -7.55 -15.99
C ASN A 355 -17.48 -6.95 -17.40
N GLN A 356 -16.25 -6.73 -17.85
CA GLN A 356 -15.98 -5.94 -19.06
C GLN A 356 -16.49 -6.58 -20.36
N ASP A 357 -16.31 -7.89 -20.55
CA ASP A 357 -16.89 -8.59 -21.71
C ASP A 357 -18.42 -8.50 -21.70
N GLY A 358 -19.05 -8.68 -20.53
CA GLY A 358 -20.50 -8.57 -20.39
C GLY A 358 -21.05 -7.16 -20.64
N PHE A 359 -20.33 -6.12 -20.20
CA PHE A 359 -20.63 -4.71 -20.45
C PHE A 359 -20.57 -4.41 -21.95
N LYS A 360 -19.45 -4.81 -22.58
CA LYS A 360 -19.19 -4.70 -24.01
C LYS A 360 -20.24 -5.39 -24.87
N ASP A 361 -20.71 -6.58 -24.50
CA ASP A 361 -21.77 -7.27 -25.23
C ASP A 361 -23.11 -6.53 -25.13
N ASP A 362 -23.54 -6.14 -23.93
CA ASP A 362 -24.84 -5.46 -23.74
C ASP A 362 -24.90 -4.11 -24.46
N ILE A 363 -23.83 -3.30 -24.40
CA ILE A 363 -23.82 -1.99 -25.10
C ILE A 363 -23.76 -2.14 -26.62
N ASN A 364 -23.11 -3.18 -27.12
CA ASN A 364 -23.13 -3.50 -28.55
C ASN A 364 -24.50 -3.97 -29.02
N ASP A 365 -25.26 -4.72 -28.21
CA ASP A 365 -26.65 -5.08 -28.54
C ASP A 365 -27.59 -3.87 -28.44
N ALA A 366 -27.48 -3.05 -27.39
CA ALA A 366 -28.27 -1.83 -27.22
C ALA A 366 -28.13 -0.89 -28.44
N PHE A 367 -26.90 -0.66 -28.90
CA PHE A 367 -26.60 0.18 -30.07
C PHE A 367 -27.11 -0.41 -31.41
N LYS A 368 -27.36 -1.73 -31.51
CA LYS A 368 -28.02 -2.33 -32.70
C LYS A 368 -29.52 -2.02 -32.73
N PHE A 369 -30.17 -1.91 -31.56
CA PHE A 369 -31.60 -1.62 -31.46
C PHE A 369 -31.90 -0.13 -31.55
N ASP A 370 -31.14 0.71 -30.85
CA ASP A 370 -31.25 2.17 -30.97
C ASP A 370 -29.86 2.86 -30.96
N PRO A 371 -29.28 3.15 -32.15
CA PRO A 371 -28.03 3.91 -32.25
C PRO A 371 -28.21 5.42 -32.05
N SER A 372 -29.42 5.89 -31.67
CA SER A 372 -29.76 7.30 -31.47
C SER A 372 -30.15 7.68 -30.04
N ASP A 373 -30.32 6.72 -29.12
CA ASP A 373 -30.44 7.03 -27.68
C ASP A 373 -29.08 7.47 -27.15
N SER A 374 -29.00 8.71 -26.67
CA SER A 374 -27.73 9.31 -26.25
C SER A 374 -27.11 8.68 -25.00
N ARG A 375 -27.88 7.95 -24.17
CA ARG A 375 -27.33 7.14 -23.06
C ARG A 375 -26.59 5.91 -23.60
N ILE A 376 -27.14 5.30 -24.66
CA ILE A 376 -26.46 4.21 -25.37
C ILE A 376 -25.18 4.74 -26.02
N ILE A 377 -25.21 5.92 -26.64
CA ILE A 377 -23.99 6.52 -27.22
C ILE A 377 -22.96 6.89 -26.12
N TYR A 378 -23.40 7.38 -24.96
CA TYR A 378 -22.54 7.66 -23.80
C TYR A 378 -21.79 6.43 -23.30
N PHE A 379 -22.49 5.36 -22.91
CA PHE A 379 -21.84 4.12 -22.48
C PHE A 379 -21.03 3.46 -23.61
N LYS A 380 -21.45 3.65 -24.88
CA LYS A 380 -20.67 3.21 -26.04
C LYS A 380 -19.37 3.98 -26.20
N ALA A 381 -19.33 5.27 -25.88
CA ALA A 381 -18.11 6.07 -25.84
C ALA A 381 -17.19 5.63 -24.69
N LEU A 382 -17.71 5.39 -23.48
CA LEU A 382 -16.93 4.83 -22.36
C LEU A 382 -16.26 3.49 -22.74
N MET A 383 -17.00 2.55 -23.33
CA MET A 383 -16.49 1.27 -23.83
C MET A 383 -15.37 1.42 -24.88
N VAL A 384 -15.35 2.55 -25.62
CA VAL A 384 -14.29 2.88 -26.60
C VAL A 384 -13.06 3.49 -25.90
N LEU A 385 -13.24 4.25 -24.81
CA LEU A 385 -12.15 4.83 -24.01
C LEU A 385 -11.35 3.78 -23.23
N GLU A 386 -11.97 2.68 -22.81
CA GLU A 386 -11.29 1.53 -22.20
C GLU A 386 -10.24 0.89 -23.13
N HIS A 387 -10.34 1.16 -24.44
CA HIS A 387 -9.38 0.72 -25.46
C HIS A 387 -8.42 1.87 -25.88
N ASN A 388 -8.42 2.97 -25.12
CA ASN A 388 -7.71 4.24 -25.35
C ASN A 388 -8.01 4.93 -26.70
N GLU A 389 -9.16 4.67 -27.30
CA GLU A 389 -9.51 5.17 -28.64
C GLU A 389 -10.25 6.53 -28.60
N ILE A 390 -9.62 7.53 -27.97
CA ILE A 390 -10.20 8.86 -27.68
C ILE A 390 -10.89 9.52 -28.89
N GLU A 391 -10.29 9.49 -30.07
CA GLU A 391 -10.89 10.08 -31.28
C GLU A 391 -12.23 9.46 -31.67
N LYS A 392 -12.38 8.14 -31.49
CA LYS A 392 -13.63 7.44 -31.78
C LYS A 392 -14.71 7.84 -30.79
N ALA A 393 -14.37 7.95 -29.50
CA ALA A 393 -15.29 8.43 -28.46
C ALA A 393 -15.77 9.86 -28.74
N ILE A 394 -14.86 10.78 -29.10
CA ILE A 394 -15.22 12.14 -29.52
C ILE A 394 -16.14 12.12 -30.74
N SER A 395 -15.84 11.31 -31.76
CA SER A 395 -16.66 11.22 -32.97
C SER A 395 -18.07 10.62 -32.74
N LEU A 396 -18.26 9.83 -31.69
CA LEU A 396 -19.58 9.33 -31.28
C LEU A 396 -20.40 10.41 -30.59
N LEU A 397 -19.77 11.29 -29.80
CA LEU A 397 -20.45 12.29 -28.98
C LEU A 397 -20.70 13.62 -29.72
N LYS A 398 -19.85 13.99 -30.69
CA LYS A 398 -19.88 15.32 -31.34
C LYS A 398 -21.20 15.67 -32.04
N ASP A 399 -21.88 14.68 -32.63
CA ASP A 399 -23.10 14.89 -33.41
C ASP A 399 -24.39 14.80 -32.54
N ILE A 400 -24.27 14.76 -31.21
CA ILE A 400 -25.42 14.71 -30.28
C ILE A 400 -25.96 16.13 -30.00
N ASP A 401 -27.28 16.25 -30.03
CA ASP A 401 -28.03 17.43 -29.60
C ASP A 401 -27.95 17.60 -28.07
N PHE A 402 -27.03 18.45 -27.58
CA PHE A 402 -26.76 18.61 -26.15
C PHE A 402 -27.94 19.18 -25.34
N ASP A 403 -28.90 19.86 -25.97
CA ASP A 403 -30.12 20.34 -25.31
C ASP A 403 -31.13 19.21 -25.02
N LYS A 404 -30.88 17.99 -25.55
CA LYS A 404 -31.84 16.86 -25.57
C LYS A 404 -31.20 15.54 -25.10
N THR A 405 -30.10 15.62 -24.36
CA THR A 405 -29.32 14.47 -23.86
C THR A 405 -29.21 14.47 -22.33
N ILE A 406 -28.57 13.44 -21.77
CA ILE A 406 -28.21 13.39 -20.35
C ILE A 406 -27.03 14.33 -20.06
N PRO A 407 -26.95 14.99 -18.89
CA PRO A 407 -25.87 15.95 -18.57
C PRO A 407 -24.45 15.41 -18.72
N GLU A 408 -24.26 14.09 -18.63
CA GLU A 408 -22.96 13.42 -18.71
C GLU A 408 -22.34 13.45 -20.12
N VAL A 409 -23.15 13.58 -21.18
CA VAL A 409 -22.69 13.60 -22.57
C VAL A 409 -21.82 14.81 -22.92
N PRO A 410 -22.27 16.08 -22.72
CA PRO A 410 -21.42 17.24 -22.97
C PRO A 410 -20.18 17.25 -22.06
N LEU A 411 -20.33 16.87 -20.78
CA LEU A 411 -19.21 16.77 -19.84
C LEU A 411 -18.10 15.83 -20.35
N LEU A 412 -18.48 14.62 -20.77
CA LEU A 412 -17.53 13.65 -21.32
C LEU A 412 -16.91 14.16 -22.63
N TYR A 413 -17.71 14.74 -23.53
CA TYR A 413 -17.21 15.27 -24.80
C TYR A 413 -16.16 16.37 -24.61
N PHE A 414 -16.42 17.35 -23.74
CA PHE A 414 -15.49 18.46 -23.49
C PHE A 414 -14.21 18.01 -22.77
N ASP A 415 -14.30 17.12 -21.78
CA ASP A 415 -13.12 16.55 -21.12
C ASP A 415 -12.28 15.68 -22.07
N LEU A 416 -12.90 15.02 -23.06
CA LEU A 416 -12.17 14.31 -24.11
C LEU A 416 -11.47 15.25 -25.09
N LEU A 417 -12.05 16.40 -25.45
CA LEU A 417 -11.32 17.42 -26.24
C LEU A 417 -10.07 17.90 -25.49
N ARG A 418 -10.18 18.18 -24.19
CA ARG A 418 -9.03 18.50 -23.30
C ARG A 418 -8.00 17.37 -23.31
N LYS A 419 -8.41 16.13 -23.05
CA LYS A 419 -7.53 14.94 -23.05
C LYS A 419 -6.89 14.64 -24.41
N GLN A 420 -7.49 15.07 -25.53
CA GLN A 420 -6.88 15.00 -26.87
C GLN A 420 -5.96 16.19 -27.19
N GLY A 421 -5.74 17.12 -26.27
CA GLY A 421 -4.92 18.34 -26.49
C GLY A 421 -5.60 19.40 -27.36
N LYS A 422 -6.91 19.29 -27.63
CA LYS A 422 -7.69 20.27 -28.42
C LYS A 422 -8.16 21.43 -27.55
N PHE A 423 -7.23 22.05 -26.82
CA PHE A 423 -7.56 23.05 -25.80
C PHE A 423 -8.31 24.26 -26.35
N ALA A 424 -7.95 24.75 -27.54
CA ALA A 424 -8.64 25.89 -28.18
C ALA A 424 -10.08 25.57 -28.61
N ASP A 425 -10.30 24.38 -29.18
CA ASP A 425 -11.65 23.89 -29.52
C ASP A 425 -12.48 23.73 -28.25
N ALA A 426 -11.93 23.08 -27.22
CA ALA A 426 -12.59 22.89 -25.93
C ALA A 426 -12.95 24.21 -25.24
N ILE A 427 -12.00 25.16 -25.12
CA ILE A 427 -12.26 26.47 -24.53
C ILE A 427 -13.38 27.19 -25.30
N THR A 428 -13.37 27.13 -26.63
CA THR A 428 -14.40 27.80 -27.46
C THR A 428 -15.76 27.13 -27.29
N GLU A 429 -15.86 25.82 -27.54
CA GLU A 429 -17.13 25.09 -27.51
C GLU A 429 -17.74 25.03 -26.08
N ILE A 430 -16.93 25.05 -25.00
CA ILE A 430 -17.44 25.17 -23.61
C ILE A 430 -17.99 26.57 -23.33
N ASN A 431 -17.30 27.65 -23.71
CA ASN A 431 -17.80 29.01 -23.47
C ASN A 431 -19.08 29.28 -24.29
N ASP A 432 -19.10 28.88 -25.58
CA ASP A 432 -20.30 28.95 -26.42
C ASP A 432 -21.48 28.19 -25.79
N PHE A 433 -21.24 27.02 -25.17
CA PHE A 433 -22.28 26.25 -24.48
C PHE A 433 -22.75 26.93 -23.19
N LEU A 434 -21.84 27.49 -22.39
CA LEU A 434 -22.16 28.22 -21.15
C LEU A 434 -22.98 29.49 -21.43
N GLU A 435 -22.70 30.23 -22.51
CA GLU A 435 -23.51 31.39 -22.93
C GLU A 435 -24.93 31.00 -23.39
N GLN A 436 -25.13 29.74 -23.82
CA GLN A 436 -26.43 29.25 -24.31
C GLN A 436 -27.25 28.52 -23.23
N ASN A 437 -26.61 28.00 -22.19
CA ASN A 437 -27.23 27.11 -21.19
C ASN A 437 -26.89 27.52 -19.74
N GLU A 438 -27.22 28.76 -19.34
CA GLU A 438 -27.02 29.28 -17.96
C GLU A 438 -27.66 28.39 -16.87
N ASP A 439 -28.79 27.72 -17.16
CA ASP A 439 -29.51 26.83 -16.24
C ASP A 439 -29.02 25.36 -16.26
N PHE A 440 -27.84 25.04 -16.83
CA PHE A 440 -27.38 23.66 -16.98
C PHE A 440 -27.14 22.95 -15.63
N GLN A 441 -27.78 21.79 -15.42
CA GLN A 441 -27.82 21.08 -14.14
C GLN A 441 -26.44 20.73 -13.54
N LYS A 442 -25.40 20.58 -14.37
CA LYS A 442 -24.02 20.29 -13.94
C LYS A 442 -23.03 21.39 -14.36
N ILE A 443 -23.44 22.65 -14.32
CA ILE A 443 -22.63 23.80 -14.76
C ILE A 443 -21.29 23.91 -14.02
N ASP A 444 -21.25 23.50 -12.76
CA ASP A 444 -20.03 23.48 -11.94
C ASP A 444 -18.95 22.55 -12.53
N PHE A 445 -19.36 21.36 -13.02
CA PHE A 445 -18.46 20.44 -13.71
C PHE A 445 -17.96 21.00 -15.06
N LEU A 446 -18.75 21.81 -15.77
CA LEU A 446 -18.29 22.49 -17.00
C LEU A 446 -17.24 23.56 -16.70
N TYR A 447 -17.46 24.39 -15.68
CA TYR A 447 -16.47 25.37 -15.24
C TYR A 447 -15.17 24.70 -14.78
N ARG A 448 -15.28 23.59 -14.06
CA ARG A 448 -14.16 22.74 -13.65
C ARG A 448 -13.37 22.18 -14.86
N ILE A 449 -14.05 21.64 -15.87
CA ILE A 449 -13.39 21.19 -17.12
C ILE A 449 -12.72 22.38 -17.82
N LEU A 450 -13.35 23.55 -17.88
CA LEU A 450 -12.76 24.76 -18.48
C LEU A 450 -11.51 25.24 -17.72
N ILE A 451 -11.54 25.23 -16.39
CA ILE A 451 -10.40 25.54 -15.51
C ILE A 451 -9.22 24.59 -15.82
N TYR A 452 -9.44 23.27 -15.83
CA TYR A 452 -8.36 22.33 -16.17
C TYR A 452 -7.90 22.45 -17.63
N THR A 453 -8.80 22.79 -18.56
CA THR A 453 -8.44 23.04 -19.96
C THR A 453 -7.52 24.26 -20.10
N TYR A 454 -7.72 25.31 -19.29
CA TYR A 454 -6.77 26.42 -19.20
C TYR A 454 -5.44 26.04 -18.52
N LEU A 455 -5.44 25.16 -17.50
CA LEU A 455 -4.22 24.72 -16.80
C LEU A 455 -3.35 23.72 -17.57
N ASP A 456 -3.91 23.02 -18.56
CA ASP A 456 -3.19 22.08 -19.43
C ASP A 456 -2.79 22.74 -20.78
N SER A 457 -3.26 23.97 -21.04
CA SER A 457 -3.03 24.71 -22.28
C SER A 457 -1.72 25.50 -22.25
N ASP A 458 -0.66 24.91 -22.81
CA ASP A 458 0.70 25.47 -23.02
C ASP A 458 0.77 26.69 -24.01
N VAL A 459 -0.33 27.41 -24.17
CA VAL A 459 -0.45 28.55 -25.10
C VAL A 459 0.15 29.81 -24.46
N GLU A 460 1.46 29.99 -24.63
CA GLU A 460 2.26 31.13 -24.12
C GLU A 460 1.64 32.52 -24.43
N SER A 461 0.85 32.64 -25.50
CA SER A 461 0.29 33.91 -25.96
C SER A 461 -0.93 34.42 -25.21
N GLU A 462 -1.55 33.63 -24.31
CA GLU A 462 -2.87 33.97 -23.71
C GLU A 462 -2.94 33.98 -22.18
N ASN A 463 -1.83 33.71 -21.48
CA ASN A 463 -1.77 33.64 -20.01
C ASN A 463 -2.88 32.75 -19.37
N CYS A 464 -3.05 31.54 -19.90
CA CYS A 464 -4.14 30.64 -19.51
C CYS A 464 -4.17 30.31 -18.01
N VAL A 465 -3.02 30.27 -17.33
CA VAL A 465 -2.95 30.04 -15.87
C VAL A 465 -3.58 31.19 -15.07
N GLU A 466 -3.42 32.44 -15.50
CA GLU A 466 -4.09 33.59 -14.86
C GLU A 466 -5.61 33.52 -15.08
N LYS A 467 -6.07 33.17 -16.29
CA LYS A 467 -7.50 32.93 -16.59
C LYS A 467 -8.08 31.82 -15.70
N ALA A 468 -7.34 30.73 -15.46
CA ALA A 468 -7.75 29.62 -14.61
C ALA A 468 -7.87 30.03 -13.13
N ILE A 469 -6.94 30.86 -12.64
CA ILE A 469 -6.98 31.41 -11.28
C ILE A 469 -8.17 32.36 -11.14
N ASP A 470 -8.32 33.35 -12.02
CA ASP A 470 -9.43 34.33 -11.98
C ASP A 470 -10.81 33.65 -12.03
N LEU A 471 -10.96 32.63 -12.89
CA LEU A 471 -12.21 31.87 -13.00
C LEU A 471 -12.51 31.08 -11.71
N ALA A 472 -11.53 30.36 -11.16
CA ALA A 472 -11.70 29.58 -9.94
C ALA A 472 -11.94 30.48 -8.70
N ASP A 473 -11.21 31.58 -8.57
CA ASP A 473 -11.38 32.59 -7.52
C ASP A 473 -12.74 33.30 -7.61
N SER A 474 -13.23 33.59 -8.82
CA SER A 474 -14.59 34.13 -9.01
C SER A 474 -15.68 33.15 -8.50
N ARG A 475 -15.48 31.83 -8.69
CA ARG A 475 -16.39 30.79 -8.19
C ARG A 475 -16.30 30.61 -6.68
N VAL A 476 -15.11 30.62 -6.09
CA VAL A 476 -14.93 30.63 -4.62
C VAL A 476 -15.51 31.91 -3.98
N LYS A 477 -15.53 33.04 -4.69
CA LYS A 477 -16.21 34.27 -4.24
C LYS A 477 -17.73 34.22 -4.38
N ALA A 478 -18.26 33.45 -5.33
CA ALA A 478 -19.70 33.25 -5.50
C ALA A 478 -20.26 32.27 -4.46
N ASP A 479 -19.59 31.15 -4.21
CA ASP A 479 -19.87 30.24 -3.11
C ASP A 479 -18.58 29.87 -2.34
N PRO A 480 -18.29 30.57 -1.22
CA PRO A 480 -17.15 30.28 -0.34
C PRO A 480 -17.30 29.01 0.51
N THR A 481 -18.42 28.29 0.40
CA THR A 481 -18.69 27.03 1.11
C THR A 481 -18.66 25.79 0.20
N ASN A 482 -18.63 25.98 -1.12
CA ASN A 482 -18.45 24.89 -2.08
C ASN A 482 -17.00 24.38 -2.06
N ILE A 483 -16.82 23.13 -1.63
CA ILE A 483 -15.50 22.47 -1.49
C ILE A 483 -14.82 22.24 -2.85
N GLU A 484 -15.56 21.91 -3.91
CA GLU A 484 -15.01 21.70 -5.27
C GLU A 484 -14.37 22.99 -5.82
N ASN A 485 -15.03 24.14 -5.63
CA ASN A 485 -14.49 25.45 -6.01
C ASN A 485 -13.15 25.75 -5.33
N ILE A 486 -13.04 25.44 -4.04
CA ILE A 486 -11.83 25.68 -3.25
C ILE A 486 -10.72 24.70 -3.65
N ILE A 487 -11.07 23.46 -3.98
CA ILE A 487 -10.15 22.45 -4.55
C ILE A 487 -9.60 22.92 -5.90
N ASP A 488 -10.45 23.39 -6.80
CA ASP A 488 -10.04 23.81 -8.15
C ASP A 488 -9.15 25.06 -8.09
N LEU A 489 -9.52 26.07 -7.29
CA LEU A 489 -8.66 27.24 -7.03
C LEU A 489 -7.30 26.82 -6.42
N SER A 490 -7.30 25.87 -5.49
CA SER A 490 -6.06 25.37 -4.91
C SER A 490 -5.17 24.66 -5.95
N GLN A 491 -5.75 23.88 -6.87
CA GLN A 491 -5.00 23.25 -7.96
C GLN A 491 -4.47 24.28 -8.97
N CYS A 492 -5.21 25.35 -9.28
CA CYS A 492 -4.71 26.49 -10.06
C CYS A 492 -3.49 27.14 -9.38
N LEU A 493 -3.61 27.45 -8.08
CA LEU A 493 -2.54 28.07 -7.30
C LEU A 493 -1.30 27.17 -7.24
N ALA A 494 -1.46 25.87 -7.01
CA ALA A 494 -0.37 24.90 -7.00
C ALA A 494 0.35 24.82 -8.36
N LYS A 495 -0.38 24.72 -9.47
CA LYS A 495 0.17 24.75 -10.85
C LYS A 495 0.93 26.05 -11.14
N SER A 496 0.50 27.19 -10.58
CA SER A 496 1.21 28.48 -10.69
C SER A 496 2.42 28.64 -9.75
N GLY A 497 2.78 27.61 -8.98
CA GLY A 497 3.87 27.66 -8.00
C GLY A 497 3.52 28.33 -6.66
N GLN A 498 2.27 28.78 -6.48
CA GLN A 498 1.78 29.41 -5.25
C GLN A 498 1.36 28.37 -4.20
N ILE A 499 2.31 27.49 -3.84
CA ILE A 499 2.07 26.32 -2.99
C ILE A 499 1.46 26.69 -1.63
N ASP A 500 1.96 27.71 -0.94
CA ASP A 500 1.45 28.07 0.40
C ASP A 500 0.02 28.63 0.35
N SER A 501 -0.33 29.38 -0.70
CA SER A 501 -1.70 29.81 -0.97
C SER A 501 -2.62 28.60 -1.21
N SER A 502 -2.18 27.66 -2.05
CA SER A 502 -2.88 26.39 -2.32
C SER A 502 -3.16 25.61 -1.02
N LYS A 503 -2.16 25.44 -0.16
CA LYS A 503 -2.31 24.77 1.15
C LYS A 503 -3.30 25.50 2.07
N SER A 504 -3.24 26.83 2.13
CA SER A 504 -4.18 27.65 2.91
C SER A 504 -5.64 27.44 2.46
N HIS A 505 -5.89 27.38 1.15
CA HIS A 505 -7.23 27.09 0.62
C HIS A 505 -7.70 25.66 0.97
N LEU A 506 -6.84 24.64 0.94
CA LEU A 506 -7.22 23.27 1.30
C LEU A 506 -7.53 23.11 2.79
N ILE A 507 -6.80 23.81 3.66
CA ILE A 507 -7.11 23.87 5.09
C ILE A 507 -8.49 24.52 5.31
N ASN A 508 -8.85 25.55 4.54
CA ASN A 508 -10.19 26.12 4.58
C ASN A 508 -11.27 25.13 4.09
N ALA A 509 -11.03 24.40 3.01
CA ALA A 509 -11.94 23.33 2.55
C ALA A 509 -12.12 22.24 3.62
N LYS A 510 -11.04 21.81 4.27
CA LYS A 510 -11.05 20.84 5.38
C LYS A 510 -11.91 21.32 6.55
N ASN A 511 -11.84 22.61 6.88
CA ASN A 511 -12.64 23.23 7.95
C ASN A 511 -14.14 23.40 7.60
N ILE A 512 -14.54 23.18 6.35
CA ILE A 512 -15.94 23.28 5.88
C ILE A 512 -16.63 21.90 5.84
N ILE A 513 -15.87 20.80 5.97
CA ILE A 513 -16.41 19.43 5.97
C ILE A 513 -17.48 19.26 7.06
N SER A 514 -18.58 18.60 6.70
CA SER A 514 -19.68 18.24 7.58
C SER A 514 -20.18 16.82 7.29
N ASP A 515 -21.05 16.30 8.16
CA ASP A 515 -21.72 14.99 7.97
C ASP A 515 -22.56 14.91 6.68
N PHE A 516 -22.81 16.05 6.01
CA PHE A 516 -23.53 16.14 4.72
C PHE A 516 -22.60 16.33 3.50
N THR A 517 -21.28 16.34 3.69
CA THR A 517 -20.32 16.50 2.58
C THR A 517 -20.24 15.20 1.75
N PRO A 518 -20.57 15.21 0.45
CA PRO A 518 -20.54 14.00 -0.38
C PRO A 518 -19.16 13.32 -0.41
N THR A 519 -19.14 12.00 -0.35
CA THR A 519 -17.91 11.21 -0.23
C THR A 519 -16.95 11.41 -1.42
N ILE A 520 -17.47 11.72 -2.60
CA ILE A 520 -16.66 12.08 -3.77
C ILE A 520 -15.85 13.38 -3.55
N HIS A 521 -16.40 14.38 -2.87
CA HIS A 521 -15.65 15.61 -2.53
C HIS A 521 -14.59 15.35 -1.45
N LEU A 522 -14.85 14.42 -0.51
CA LEU A 522 -13.85 13.96 0.46
C LEU A 522 -12.69 13.26 -0.25
N MET A 523 -12.97 12.41 -1.24
CA MET A 523 -11.96 11.74 -2.05
C MET A 523 -11.10 12.74 -2.82
N GLU A 524 -11.71 13.70 -3.53
CA GLU A 524 -10.95 14.71 -4.27
C GLU A 524 -10.06 15.55 -3.36
N LEU A 525 -10.57 15.97 -2.20
CA LEU A 525 -9.80 16.74 -1.22
C LEU A 525 -8.60 15.93 -0.69
N ALA A 526 -8.81 14.65 -0.36
CA ALA A 526 -7.76 13.74 0.07
C ALA A 526 -6.71 13.50 -1.04
N ASP A 527 -7.15 13.31 -2.29
CA ASP A 527 -6.27 13.14 -3.46
C ASP A 527 -5.46 14.41 -3.76
N VAL A 528 -5.95 15.62 -3.47
CA VAL A 528 -5.14 16.84 -3.55
C VAL A 528 -4.14 16.92 -2.40
N PHE A 529 -4.55 16.64 -1.15
CA PHE A 529 -3.62 16.59 -0.02
C PHE A 529 -2.49 15.58 -0.27
N PHE A 530 -2.82 14.38 -0.75
CA PHE A 530 -1.87 13.33 -1.12
C PHE A 530 -0.88 13.80 -2.20
N ARG A 531 -1.38 14.37 -3.32
CA ARG A 531 -0.53 14.90 -4.41
C ARG A 531 0.36 16.08 -3.99
N LEU A 532 0.04 16.79 -2.90
CA LEU A 532 0.85 17.86 -2.33
C LEU A 532 1.74 17.38 -1.15
N ASN A 533 1.84 16.07 -0.92
CA ASN A 533 2.58 15.43 0.17
C ASN A 533 2.12 15.85 1.58
N LEU A 534 0.86 16.27 1.73
CA LEU A 534 0.22 16.57 3.02
C LEU A 534 -0.45 15.32 3.58
N PHE A 535 0.36 14.32 3.92
CA PHE A 535 -0.11 12.97 4.26
C PHE A 535 -0.92 12.90 5.57
N ASP A 536 -0.67 13.78 6.54
CA ASP A 536 -1.51 13.94 7.74
C ASP A 536 -2.95 14.29 7.35
N ASP A 537 -3.13 15.37 6.58
CA ASP A 537 -4.45 15.80 6.12
C ASP A 537 -5.11 14.76 5.20
N ALA A 538 -4.34 14.15 4.29
CA ALA A 538 -4.84 13.11 3.40
C ALA A 538 -5.36 11.90 4.19
N SER A 539 -4.57 11.37 5.13
CA SER A 539 -4.99 10.25 5.97
C SER A 539 -6.21 10.58 6.84
N GLU A 540 -6.31 11.81 7.37
CA GLU A 540 -7.47 12.23 8.17
C GLU A 540 -8.77 12.27 7.35
N ILE A 541 -8.70 12.51 6.04
CA ILE A 541 -9.88 12.49 5.16
C ILE A 541 -10.17 11.09 4.61
N TYR A 542 -9.15 10.36 4.11
CA TYR A 542 -9.34 8.98 3.62
C TYR A 542 -9.95 8.07 4.71
N GLN A 543 -9.48 8.14 5.96
CA GLN A 543 -9.98 7.30 7.06
C GLN A 543 -11.48 7.48 7.38
N LYS A 544 -12.13 8.52 6.85
CA LYS A 544 -13.57 8.79 7.06
C LYS A 544 -14.48 7.93 6.18
N PHE A 545 -13.97 7.38 5.07
CA PHE A 545 -14.79 6.67 4.07
C PHE A 545 -14.13 5.45 3.41
N VAL A 546 -12.81 5.32 3.44
CA VAL A 546 -12.09 4.22 2.77
C VAL A 546 -12.28 2.91 3.52
N ASP A 547 -12.92 1.93 2.89
CA ASP A 547 -12.99 0.56 3.39
C ASP A 547 -11.61 -0.13 3.31
N SER A 548 -10.93 -0.17 4.45
CA SER A 548 -9.59 -0.76 4.61
C SER A 548 -9.57 -2.29 4.50
N THR A 549 -10.71 -2.96 4.38
CA THR A 549 -10.78 -4.42 4.12
C THR A 549 -10.66 -4.76 2.63
N GLN A 550 -10.71 -3.78 1.73
CA GLN A 550 -10.67 -4.00 0.29
C GLN A 550 -9.35 -3.50 -0.33
N VAL A 551 -8.78 -4.29 -1.25
CA VAL A 551 -7.59 -3.89 -2.03
C VAL A 551 -8.02 -2.95 -3.16
N THR A 552 -7.94 -1.63 -2.92
CA THR A 552 -8.29 -0.58 -3.89
C THR A 552 -7.24 0.54 -3.88
N ASP A 553 -7.20 1.35 -4.93
CA ASP A 553 -6.31 2.53 -5.03
C ASP A 553 -6.44 3.47 -3.81
N LEU A 554 -7.67 3.67 -3.33
CA LEU A 554 -7.96 4.44 -2.13
C LEU A 554 -7.33 3.82 -0.87
N THR A 555 -7.33 2.49 -0.76
CA THR A 555 -6.69 1.78 0.35
C THR A 555 -5.16 1.85 0.25
N HIS A 556 -4.58 1.77 -0.96
CA HIS A 556 -3.16 2.04 -1.18
C HIS A 556 -2.77 3.45 -0.72
N LYS A 557 -3.53 4.47 -1.15
CA LYS A 557 -3.32 5.88 -0.75
C LYS A 557 -3.46 6.08 0.75
N LEU A 558 -4.42 5.42 1.41
CA LEU A 558 -4.57 5.47 2.87
C LEU A 558 -3.36 4.89 3.61
N VAL A 559 -2.90 3.69 3.20
CA VAL A 559 -1.75 3.01 3.82
C VAL A 559 -0.46 3.80 3.62
N GLU A 560 -0.19 4.29 2.40
CA GLU A 560 0.95 5.16 2.12
C GLU A 560 0.84 6.49 2.90
N SER A 561 -0.36 7.08 3.02
CA SER A 561 -0.56 8.30 3.82
C SER A 561 -0.20 8.07 5.29
N TYR A 562 -0.67 6.97 5.90
CA TYR A 562 -0.30 6.63 7.29
C TYR A 562 1.20 6.36 7.45
N TYR A 563 1.82 5.65 6.51
CA TYR A 563 3.25 5.39 6.56
C TYR A 563 4.08 6.68 6.45
N ARG A 564 3.68 7.59 5.55
CA ARG A 564 4.38 8.88 5.31
C ARG A 564 4.13 9.93 6.40
N CYS A 565 2.96 9.97 7.02
CA CYS A 565 2.68 10.87 8.16
C CYS A 565 3.17 10.32 9.52
N GLY A 566 3.75 9.11 9.52
CA GLY A 566 4.33 8.48 10.70
C GLY A 566 3.33 7.73 11.59
N ASP A 567 2.07 7.58 11.20
CA ASP A 567 1.06 6.71 11.86
C ASP A 567 1.32 5.22 11.52
N ILE A 568 2.58 4.77 11.66
CA ILE A 568 3.06 3.48 11.14
C ILE A 568 2.33 2.26 11.74
N GLY A 569 1.80 2.36 12.97
CA GLY A 569 0.95 1.32 13.56
C GLY A 569 -0.31 1.02 12.74
N LYS A 570 -1.01 2.05 12.25
CA LYS A 570 -2.21 1.89 11.41
C LYS A 570 -1.87 1.35 10.02
N ALA A 571 -0.76 1.83 9.46
CA ALA A 571 -0.25 1.33 8.18
C ALA A 571 0.06 -0.18 8.27
N LEU A 572 0.70 -0.62 9.36
CA LEU A 572 1.01 -2.03 9.61
C LEU A 572 -0.25 -2.89 9.80
N GLU A 573 -1.21 -2.42 10.60
CA GLU A 573 -2.48 -3.15 10.85
C GLU A 573 -3.23 -3.44 9.55
N ILE A 574 -3.45 -2.42 8.71
CA ILE A 574 -4.15 -2.56 7.43
C ILE A 574 -3.32 -3.42 6.46
N SER A 575 -2.01 -3.16 6.34
CA SER A 575 -1.16 -3.88 5.38
C SER A 575 -1.10 -5.37 5.67
N LYS A 576 -0.94 -5.72 6.95
CA LYS A 576 -0.93 -7.11 7.41
C LYS A 576 -2.28 -7.78 7.17
N SER A 577 -3.40 -7.13 7.53
CA SER A 577 -4.74 -7.71 7.35
C SER A 577 -5.01 -8.02 5.87
N LEU A 578 -4.66 -7.10 4.97
CA LEU A 578 -4.81 -7.30 3.53
C LEU A 578 -3.89 -8.40 3.00
N ARG A 579 -2.65 -8.53 3.51
CA ARG A 579 -1.75 -9.63 3.14
C ARG A 579 -2.27 -10.99 3.64
N GLU A 580 -2.81 -11.06 4.86
CA GLU A 580 -3.34 -12.31 5.43
C GLU A 580 -4.63 -12.78 4.72
N GLU A 581 -5.43 -11.87 4.15
CA GLU A 581 -6.64 -12.22 3.38
C GLU A 581 -6.38 -12.46 1.88
N PHE A 582 -5.64 -11.57 1.20
CA PHE A 582 -5.49 -11.59 -0.27
C PHE A 582 -4.11 -12.08 -0.75
N GLY A 583 -3.17 -12.36 0.17
CA GLY A 583 -1.78 -12.67 -0.14
C GLY A 583 -0.95 -11.42 -0.43
N ILE A 584 0.28 -11.60 -0.93
CA ILE A 584 1.23 -10.48 -1.18
C ILE A 584 0.63 -9.45 -2.14
N ILE A 585 0.55 -8.18 -1.70
CA ILE A 585 0.11 -7.02 -2.48
C ILE A 585 1.29 -6.05 -2.56
N ASP A 586 2.07 -6.14 -3.64
CA ASP A 586 3.31 -5.39 -3.94
C ASP A 586 3.59 -4.17 -3.02
N HIS A 587 3.02 -3.01 -3.34
CA HIS A 587 3.27 -1.75 -2.63
C HIS A 587 2.93 -1.80 -1.13
N ILE A 588 1.84 -2.48 -0.75
CA ILE A 588 1.37 -2.60 0.63
C ILE A 588 2.27 -3.53 1.45
N THR A 589 2.67 -4.67 0.89
CA THR A 589 3.61 -5.59 1.52
C THR A 589 5.01 -4.95 1.63
N ASN A 590 5.42 -4.11 0.69
CA ASN A 590 6.67 -3.37 0.77
C ASN A 590 6.66 -2.32 1.90
N ILE A 591 5.51 -1.68 2.18
CA ILE A 591 5.33 -0.82 3.36
C ILE A 591 5.37 -1.65 4.67
N GLU A 592 4.69 -2.79 4.71
CA GLU A 592 4.73 -3.72 5.86
C GLU A 592 6.17 -4.18 6.21
N ILE A 593 6.96 -4.56 5.21
CA ILE A 593 8.37 -4.94 5.37
C ILE A 593 9.20 -3.75 5.89
N ALA A 594 8.97 -2.54 5.37
CA ALA A 594 9.66 -1.34 5.84
C ALA A 594 9.33 -1.01 7.32
N ILE A 595 8.07 -1.16 7.73
CA ILE A 595 7.66 -0.92 9.13
C ILE A 595 8.26 -1.98 10.07
N TYR A 596 8.29 -3.26 9.68
CA TYR A 596 8.97 -4.29 10.46
C TYR A 596 10.49 -4.04 10.57
N HIS A 597 11.11 -3.38 9.59
CA HIS A 597 12.49 -2.89 9.70
C HIS A 597 12.64 -1.68 10.62
N ASP A 598 11.74 -0.69 10.56
CA ASP A 598 11.76 0.50 11.42
C ASP A 598 11.68 0.13 12.93
N ILE A 599 10.89 -0.90 13.28
CA ILE A 599 10.68 -1.37 14.66
C ILE A 599 11.61 -2.53 15.09
N ASP A 600 12.56 -2.93 14.24
CA ASP A 600 13.46 -4.06 14.44
C ASP A 600 12.78 -5.44 14.71
N ASP A 601 11.55 -5.68 14.22
CA ASP A 601 10.98 -7.04 14.19
C ASP A 601 11.57 -7.84 13.02
N LEU A 602 12.86 -8.14 13.13
CA LEU A 602 13.64 -8.82 12.09
C LEU A 602 13.10 -10.23 11.75
N SER A 603 12.32 -10.81 12.67
CA SER A 603 11.67 -12.12 12.49
C SER A 603 10.49 -12.03 11.51
N GLU A 604 9.53 -11.14 11.78
CA GLU A 604 8.42 -10.93 10.84
C GLU A 604 8.91 -10.28 9.54
N ALA A 605 9.84 -9.31 9.59
CA ALA A 605 10.48 -8.75 8.39
C ALA A 605 11.03 -9.85 7.47
N LYS A 606 11.77 -10.82 8.02
CA LYS A 606 12.36 -11.92 7.22
C LYS A 606 11.29 -12.83 6.63
N LYS A 607 10.24 -13.12 7.40
CA LYS A 607 9.10 -13.94 6.97
C LYS A 607 8.35 -13.27 5.81
N VAL A 608 7.88 -12.03 5.98
CA VAL A 608 7.13 -11.30 4.95
C VAL A 608 7.96 -11.09 3.68
N LEU A 609 9.24 -10.73 3.82
CA LEU A 609 10.16 -10.53 2.71
C LEU A 609 10.46 -11.84 1.95
N THR A 610 10.52 -12.98 2.65
CA THR A 610 10.66 -14.30 2.01
C THR A 610 9.39 -14.70 1.25
N GLU A 611 8.20 -14.43 1.82
CA GLU A 611 6.91 -14.63 1.14
C GLU A 611 6.81 -13.75 -0.12
N TYR A 612 7.19 -12.47 -0.04
CA TYR A 612 7.23 -11.55 -1.18
C TYR A 612 8.14 -12.05 -2.30
N ILE A 613 9.40 -12.38 -1.99
CA ILE A 613 10.39 -12.86 -2.99
C ILE A 613 9.95 -14.19 -3.62
N SER A 614 9.15 -15.01 -2.91
CA SER A 614 8.58 -16.23 -3.50
C SER A 614 7.55 -15.96 -4.61
N LYS A 615 6.90 -14.78 -4.59
CA LYS A 615 5.97 -14.31 -5.63
C LYS A 615 6.67 -13.47 -6.70
N TYR A 616 7.67 -12.67 -6.31
CA TYR A 616 8.45 -11.77 -7.17
C TYR A 616 9.93 -12.19 -7.19
N PRO A 617 10.27 -13.35 -7.77
CA PRO A 617 11.62 -13.93 -7.70
C PRO A 617 12.67 -13.20 -8.53
N ASP A 618 12.29 -12.18 -9.28
CA ASP A 618 13.20 -11.34 -10.08
C ASP A 618 13.52 -9.99 -9.41
N ASP A 619 12.79 -9.59 -8.36
CA ASP A 619 13.03 -8.36 -7.61
C ASP A 619 14.41 -8.41 -6.92
N MET A 620 15.36 -7.62 -7.42
CA MET A 620 16.74 -7.58 -6.90
C MET A 620 16.89 -6.69 -5.67
N ASP A 621 16.04 -5.68 -5.51
CA ASP A 621 16.08 -4.74 -4.40
C ASP A 621 15.59 -5.41 -3.12
N MET A 622 14.52 -6.20 -3.22
CA MET A 622 14.01 -7.00 -2.10
C MET A 622 14.94 -8.16 -1.75
N LYS A 623 15.60 -8.80 -2.72
CA LYS A 623 16.69 -9.76 -2.41
C LYS A 623 17.86 -9.11 -1.67
N LEU A 624 18.26 -7.90 -2.07
CA LEU A 624 19.33 -7.17 -1.39
C LEU A 624 18.91 -6.78 0.04
N ASN A 625 17.65 -6.37 0.24
CA ASN A 625 17.09 -6.16 1.58
C ASN A 625 17.13 -7.46 2.42
N LEU A 626 16.81 -8.62 1.82
CA LEU A 626 16.89 -9.91 2.52
C LEU A 626 18.34 -10.31 2.85
N ALA A 627 19.31 -9.98 1.98
CA ALA A 627 20.72 -10.20 2.25
C ALA A 627 21.23 -9.32 3.41
N TYR A 628 20.83 -8.04 3.44
CA TYR A 628 21.11 -7.13 4.57
C TYR A 628 20.45 -7.58 5.87
N LEU A 629 19.21 -8.08 5.80
CA LEU A 629 18.50 -8.64 6.95
C LEU A 629 19.19 -9.91 7.47
N ASN A 630 19.65 -10.78 6.57
CA ASN A 630 20.47 -11.93 6.93
C ASN A 630 21.81 -11.52 7.56
N LEU A 631 22.43 -10.42 7.13
CA LEU A 631 23.63 -9.89 7.78
C LEU A 631 23.33 -9.43 9.21
N ARG A 632 22.28 -8.62 9.44
CA ARG A 632 21.86 -8.17 10.79
C ARG A 632 21.50 -9.34 11.71
N CYS A 633 20.88 -10.38 11.17
CA CYS A 633 20.60 -11.64 11.90
C CYS A 633 21.81 -12.59 12.03
N ASN A 634 23.02 -12.18 11.64
CA ASN A 634 24.25 -13.00 11.62
C ASN A 634 24.11 -14.33 10.86
N ASN A 635 23.18 -14.41 9.91
CA ASN A 635 22.90 -15.56 9.07
C ASN A 635 23.78 -15.54 7.81
N LEU A 636 25.10 -15.53 8.03
CA LEU A 636 26.10 -15.27 6.98
C LEU A 636 26.00 -16.24 5.80
N GLY A 637 25.56 -17.50 6.02
CA GLY A 637 25.40 -18.49 4.95
C GLY A 637 24.44 -18.05 3.84
N ASP A 638 23.34 -17.39 4.17
CA ASP A 638 22.41 -16.86 3.16
C ASP A 638 22.91 -15.56 2.52
N VAL A 639 23.79 -14.81 3.21
CA VAL A 639 24.51 -13.69 2.60
C VAL A 639 25.50 -14.19 1.55
N GLU A 640 26.27 -15.25 1.85
CA GLU A 640 27.16 -15.87 0.87
C GLU A 640 26.35 -16.45 -0.32
N ASN A 641 25.22 -17.11 -0.06
CA ASN A 641 24.35 -17.64 -1.12
C ASN A 641 23.88 -16.53 -2.08
N PHE A 642 23.57 -15.34 -1.56
CA PHE A 642 23.20 -14.16 -2.37
C PHE A 642 24.40 -13.58 -3.14
N LEU A 643 25.55 -13.37 -2.48
CA LEU A 643 26.74 -12.79 -3.11
C LEU A 643 27.38 -13.69 -4.17
N ASN A 644 27.12 -15.01 -4.15
CA ASN A 644 27.51 -15.95 -5.21
C ASN A 644 26.61 -15.89 -6.46
N THR A 645 25.61 -14.99 -6.52
CA THR A 645 24.78 -14.78 -7.73
C THR A 645 25.40 -13.75 -8.68
N SER A 646 24.92 -13.70 -9.93
CA SER A 646 25.35 -12.74 -10.94
C SER A 646 24.51 -11.48 -10.92
N PHE A 647 25.15 -10.31 -10.81
CA PHE A 647 24.48 -9.00 -10.77
C PHE A 647 24.72 -8.22 -12.07
N ASP A 648 23.66 -7.67 -12.67
CA ASP A 648 23.82 -6.61 -13.69
C ASP A 648 23.94 -5.26 -12.99
N ILE A 649 25.18 -4.77 -12.89
CA ILE A 649 25.49 -3.48 -12.26
C ILE A 649 24.83 -2.31 -13.01
N LYS A 650 24.48 -2.47 -14.30
CA LYS A 650 23.85 -1.42 -15.11
C LYS A 650 22.34 -1.27 -14.84
N SER A 651 21.69 -2.28 -14.27
CA SER A 651 20.26 -2.23 -13.92
C SER A 651 19.98 -1.86 -12.46
N LEU A 652 21.02 -1.82 -11.61
CA LEU A 652 20.88 -1.42 -10.20
C LEU A 652 20.72 0.10 -10.06
N SER A 653 19.92 0.53 -9.08
CA SER A 653 19.95 1.92 -8.63
C SER A 653 21.33 2.27 -8.06
N ILE A 654 21.71 3.56 -8.08
CA ILE A 654 22.97 4.03 -7.48
C ILE A 654 23.09 3.58 -6.02
N GLU A 655 22.00 3.68 -5.27
CA GLU A 655 21.95 3.31 -3.85
C GLU A 655 22.12 1.80 -3.66
N ASN A 656 21.37 0.96 -4.39
CA ASN A 656 21.46 -0.49 -4.24
C ASN A 656 22.77 -1.07 -4.80
N GLY A 657 23.37 -0.41 -5.80
CA GLY A 657 24.73 -0.70 -6.24
C GLY A 657 25.79 -0.36 -5.18
N ILE A 658 25.69 0.80 -4.50
CA ILE A 658 26.57 1.15 -3.39
C ILE A 658 26.39 0.18 -2.22
N ARG A 659 25.14 -0.13 -1.84
CA ARG A 659 24.80 -1.11 -0.81
C ARG A 659 25.37 -2.49 -1.14
N LEU A 660 25.20 -2.98 -2.37
CA LEU A 660 25.77 -4.27 -2.80
C LEU A 660 27.30 -4.30 -2.66
N ALA A 661 28.00 -3.25 -3.09
CA ALA A 661 29.45 -3.16 -2.93
C ALA A 661 29.89 -3.12 -1.45
N LEU A 662 29.19 -2.36 -0.60
CA LEU A 662 29.44 -2.35 0.83
C LEU A 662 29.18 -3.72 1.47
N LEU A 663 28.16 -4.45 1.02
CA LEU A 663 27.88 -5.81 1.47
C LEU A 663 29.01 -6.78 1.06
N PHE A 664 29.52 -6.73 -0.18
CA PHE A 664 30.72 -7.47 -0.57
C PHE A 664 31.92 -7.11 0.31
N ASN A 665 32.14 -5.83 0.60
CA ASN A 665 33.24 -5.36 1.45
C ASN A 665 33.16 -5.91 2.89
N GLU A 666 32.01 -5.81 3.55
CA GLU A 666 31.81 -6.34 4.91
C GLU A 666 31.81 -7.89 4.99
N ARG A 667 31.84 -8.57 3.82
CA ARG A 667 32.14 -10.01 3.71
C ARG A 667 33.59 -10.35 3.34
N GLY A 668 34.43 -9.34 3.05
CA GLY A 668 35.84 -9.52 2.70
C GLY A 668 36.12 -9.66 1.20
N TYR A 669 35.15 -9.32 0.35
CA TYR A 669 35.25 -9.35 -1.11
C TYR A 669 35.55 -7.95 -1.67
N PHE A 670 36.69 -7.37 -1.24
CA PHE A 670 37.07 -6.00 -1.59
C PHE A 670 37.26 -5.79 -3.09
N LYS A 671 37.71 -6.81 -3.83
CA LYS A 671 37.87 -6.71 -5.29
C LYS A 671 36.52 -6.60 -5.99
N GLU A 672 35.56 -7.43 -5.58
CA GLU A 672 34.20 -7.40 -6.10
C GLU A 672 33.51 -6.06 -5.74
N ALA A 673 33.74 -5.55 -4.52
CA ALA A 673 33.26 -4.24 -4.09
C ALA A 673 33.83 -3.07 -4.91
N ILE A 674 35.15 -3.06 -5.18
CA ILE A 674 35.80 -1.98 -5.94
C ILE A 674 35.46 -2.05 -7.43
N ASP A 675 35.28 -3.25 -8.00
CA ASP A 675 34.77 -3.45 -9.36
C ASP A 675 33.36 -2.85 -9.51
N ILE A 676 32.45 -3.14 -8.56
CA ILE A 676 31.08 -2.60 -8.57
C ILE A 676 31.06 -1.07 -8.45
N LEU A 677 31.75 -0.49 -7.46
CA LEU A 677 31.78 0.98 -7.33
C LEU A 677 32.52 1.66 -8.49
N TYR A 678 33.52 1.01 -9.11
CA TYR A 678 34.20 1.54 -10.30
C TYR A 678 33.24 1.68 -11.48
N GLU A 679 32.42 0.66 -11.74
CA GLU A 679 31.41 0.71 -12.80
C GLU A 679 30.31 1.73 -12.50
N ILE A 680 29.76 1.76 -11.28
CA ILE A 680 28.74 2.75 -10.89
C ILE A 680 29.29 4.18 -11.07
N ARG A 681 30.55 4.42 -10.69
CA ARG A 681 31.26 5.69 -10.92
C ARG A 681 31.47 6.01 -12.41
N ARG A 682 31.76 5.00 -13.24
CA ARG A 682 31.97 5.18 -14.69
C ARG A 682 30.69 5.63 -15.42
N TYR A 683 29.52 5.21 -14.93
CA TYR A 683 28.21 5.60 -15.46
C TYR A 683 27.65 6.86 -14.78
N ASN A 684 27.95 7.11 -13.49
CA ASN A 684 27.36 8.17 -12.68
C ASN A 684 28.42 9.16 -12.14
N PHE A 685 29.34 9.62 -13.00
CA PHE A 685 30.49 10.46 -12.63
C PHE A 685 30.10 11.85 -12.05
N GLU A 686 28.87 12.31 -12.31
CA GLU A 686 28.35 13.57 -11.77
C GLU A 686 27.63 13.38 -10.41
N ASN A 687 27.65 12.17 -9.84
CA ASN A 687 27.00 11.86 -8.56
C ASN A 687 27.99 11.87 -7.39
N GLU A 688 27.79 12.80 -6.45
CA GLU A 688 28.64 12.96 -5.26
C GLU A 688 28.75 11.67 -4.43
N ASN A 689 27.62 11.03 -4.12
CA ASN A 689 27.55 9.87 -3.23
C ASN A 689 28.38 8.69 -3.76
N VAL A 690 28.43 8.51 -5.09
CA VAL A 690 29.26 7.48 -5.73
C VAL A 690 30.75 7.77 -5.54
N HIS A 691 31.17 9.03 -5.72
CA HIS A 691 32.56 9.42 -5.45
C HIS A 691 32.92 9.31 -3.97
N VAL A 692 32.03 9.70 -3.05
CA VAL A 692 32.22 9.53 -1.60
C VAL A 692 32.33 8.06 -1.22
N ALA A 693 31.46 7.19 -1.73
CA ALA A 693 31.51 5.75 -1.49
C ALA A 693 32.80 5.13 -2.02
N TYR A 694 33.19 5.47 -3.26
CA TYR A 694 34.41 4.97 -3.90
C TYR A 694 35.69 5.42 -3.16
N ILE A 695 35.75 6.69 -2.73
CA ILE A 695 36.85 7.22 -1.93
C ILE A 695 36.92 6.53 -0.55
N LYS A 696 35.79 6.39 0.15
CA LYS A 696 35.74 5.71 1.46
C LYS A 696 36.16 4.24 1.34
N LEU A 697 35.64 3.49 0.36
CA LEU A 697 35.94 2.08 0.16
C LEU A 697 37.45 1.82 0.05
N ILE A 698 38.17 2.64 -0.73
CA ILE A 698 39.61 2.46 -0.93
C ILE A 698 40.39 2.89 0.30
N LEU A 699 40.11 4.09 0.84
CA LEU A 699 40.78 4.61 2.03
C LEU A 699 40.74 3.61 3.20
N PHE A 700 39.61 2.96 3.47
CA PHE A 700 39.46 2.08 4.64
C PHE A 700 40.09 0.68 4.49
N ASN A 701 40.64 0.34 3.31
CA ASN A 701 41.19 -0.99 2.98
C ASN A 701 42.67 -0.97 2.56
N GLU A 702 43.49 -0.09 3.16
CA GLU A 702 44.94 0.09 2.87
C GLU A 702 45.78 -1.22 2.93
N LYS A 703 45.33 -2.24 3.68
CA LYS A 703 45.99 -3.56 3.70
C LYS A 703 45.92 -4.27 2.34
N GLU A 704 44.85 -4.03 1.58
CA GLU A 704 44.59 -4.63 0.28
C GLU A 704 45.12 -3.77 -0.87
N GLU A 705 45.41 -2.47 -0.67
CA GLU A 705 46.19 -1.65 -1.63
C GLU A 705 47.58 -2.23 -1.93
N ARG A 706 48.08 -3.11 -1.04
CA ARG A 706 49.34 -3.85 -1.19
C ARG A 706 49.24 -5.06 -2.11
N GLU A 707 48.05 -5.36 -2.63
CA GLU A 707 47.85 -6.38 -3.65
C GLU A 707 48.49 -6.00 -4.99
N ASN A 708 49.04 -7.02 -5.66
CA ASN A 708 49.79 -6.82 -6.91
C ASN A 708 48.92 -6.28 -8.07
N TRP A 709 47.59 -6.40 -7.98
CA TRP A 709 46.64 -5.88 -8.97
C TRP A 709 46.24 -4.41 -8.72
N LEU A 710 46.54 -3.84 -7.54
CA LEU A 710 46.43 -2.40 -7.28
C LEU A 710 47.76 -1.66 -7.51
N SER A 711 48.89 -2.35 -7.32
CA SER A 711 50.25 -1.86 -7.60
C SER A 711 50.97 -2.62 -8.75
N PRO A 712 50.47 -2.59 -10.00
CA PRO A 712 51.01 -3.39 -11.10
C PRO A 712 52.38 -2.90 -11.61
N GLU A 713 53.41 -3.76 -11.55
CA GLU A 713 54.74 -3.50 -12.14
C GLU A 713 54.76 -3.44 -13.68
N LYS A 714 53.73 -4.01 -14.31
CA LYS A 714 53.64 -4.21 -15.76
C LYS A 714 52.30 -3.74 -16.30
N VAL A 715 52.33 -3.31 -17.55
CA VAL A 715 51.13 -3.01 -18.33
C VAL A 715 50.39 -4.33 -18.63
N ASP A 716 49.14 -4.41 -18.18
CA ASP A 716 48.25 -5.57 -18.33
C ASP A 716 46.79 -5.07 -18.48
N ALA A 717 45.82 -5.98 -18.51
CA ALA A 717 44.41 -5.63 -18.36
C ALA A 717 44.15 -4.92 -17.02
N ASN A 718 43.21 -3.97 -17.01
CA ASN A 718 42.86 -3.13 -15.87
C ASN A 718 43.99 -2.21 -15.37
N THR A 719 44.98 -1.90 -16.22
CA THR A 719 46.08 -0.97 -15.90
C THR A 719 45.94 0.37 -16.62
N VAL A 720 46.53 1.41 -16.03
CA VAL A 720 46.62 2.76 -16.59
C VAL A 720 48.08 3.10 -16.83
N VAL A 721 48.38 3.54 -18.05
CA VAL A 721 49.75 3.78 -18.51
C VAL A 721 49.91 5.24 -18.88
N ILE A 722 50.92 5.88 -18.28
CA ILE A 722 51.32 7.24 -18.64
C ILE A 722 52.50 7.13 -19.60
N LEU A 723 52.30 7.55 -20.85
CA LEU A 723 53.30 7.54 -21.92
C LEU A 723 53.81 8.98 -22.15
N GLU A 724 55.13 9.16 -22.26
CA GLU A 724 55.73 10.44 -22.69
C GLU A 724 56.22 10.35 -24.14
N GLU A 725 55.78 11.30 -24.96
CA GLU A 725 56.25 11.55 -26.33
C GLU A 725 57.61 12.24 -26.33
N ASP A 726 58.43 12.07 -27.38
CA ASP A 726 59.74 12.75 -27.55
C ASP A 726 59.69 14.30 -27.40
N ALA A 727 58.51 14.91 -27.48
CA ALA A 727 58.28 16.34 -27.25
C ALA A 727 58.07 16.73 -25.76
N GLY A 728 58.14 15.78 -24.82
CA GLY A 728 57.87 16.00 -23.39
C GLY A 728 56.39 16.09 -23.02
N LYS A 729 55.49 15.73 -23.94
CA LYS A 729 54.04 15.65 -23.71
C LYS A 729 53.69 14.27 -23.14
N GLN A 730 52.94 14.26 -22.04
CA GLN A 730 52.44 13.02 -21.43
C GLN A 730 50.98 12.77 -21.82
N VAL A 731 50.65 11.50 -22.06
CA VAL A 731 49.30 11.02 -22.40
C VAL A 731 48.99 9.78 -21.57
N THR A 732 47.79 9.75 -20.99
CA THR A 732 47.31 8.65 -20.15
C THR A 732 46.35 7.77 -20.93
N TYR A 733 46.53 6.45 -20.86
CA TYR A 733 45.61 5.46 -21.43
C TYR A 733 45.19 4.42 -20.39
N ILE A 734 43.92 4.05 -20.38
CA ILE A 734 43.35 2.97 -19.54
C ILE A 734 43.20 1.73 -20.42
N LEU A 735 43.86 0.63 -20.07
CA LEU A 735 43.73 -0.65 -20.77
C LEU A 735 42.67 -1.50 -20.06
N ASP A 736 41.64 -1.88 -20.79
CA ASP A 736 40.50 -2.64 -20.30
C ASP A 736 40.10 -3.68 -21.36
N ASP A 737 39.49 -4.80 -20.96
CA ASP A 737 39.03 -5.86 -21.86
C ASP A 737 37.51 -5.79 -22.14
N ARG A 738 36.81 -4.84 -21.51
CA ARG A 738 35.41 -4.48 -21.79
C ARG A 738 35.12 -4.22 -23.26
N SER A 739 33.89 -4.51 -23.67
CA SER A 739 33.38 -4.22 -25.03
C SER A 739 32.96 -2.76 -25.25
N ASP A 740 32.62 -2.02 -24.18
CA ASP A 740 32.10 -0.65 -24.22
C ASP A 740 33.16 0.43 -23.92
N VAL A 741 34.40 0.24 -24.40
CA VAL A 741 35.52 1.19 -24.20
C VAL A 741 35.26 2.58 -24.80
N ASP A 742 35.49 3.62 -24.01
CA ASP A 742 35.35 5.02 -24.39
C ASP A 742 36.71 5.71 -24.58
N PHE A 743 37.11 5.89 -25.84
CA PHE A 743 38.35 6.56 -26.20
C PHE A 743 38.40 8.03 -25.76
N GLN A 744 37.26 8.70 -25.54
CA GLN A 744 37.25 10.08 -25.03
C GLN A 744 37.63 10.15 -23.54
N LYS A 745 37.37 9.06 -22.80
CA LYS A 745 37.86 8.86 -21.42
C LYS A 745 39.30 8.30 -21.36
N GLY A 746 39.95 8.12 -22.51
CA GLY A 746 41.28 7.54 -22.63
C GLY A 746 41.31 6.01 -22.55
N GLU A 747 40.15 5.34 -22.62
CA GLU A 747 40.06 3.89 -22.58
C GLU A 747 40.44 3.27 -23.94
N ILE A 748 41.23 2.19 -23.91
CA ILE A 748 41.62 1.41 -25.09
C ILE A 748 41.46 -0.09 -24.83
N GLY A 749 40.75 -0.77 -25.72
CA GLY A 749 40.61 -2.22 -25.68
C GLY A 749 41.95 -2.93 -25.94
N LEU A 750 42.18 -4.06 -25.27
CA LEU A 750 43.42 -4.86 -25.39
C LEU A 750 43.81 -5.19 -26.85
N GLU A 751 42.83 -5.33 -27.73
CA GLU A 751 43.05 -5.64 -29.14
C GLU A 751 43.60 -4.48 -29.98
N SER A 752 43.67 -3.25 -29.44
CA SER A 752 44.13 -2.08 -30.21
C SER A 752 45.62 -2.16 -30.59
N PRO A 753 46.04 -1.53 -31.71
CA PRO A 753 47.44 -1.52 -32.12
C PRO A 753 48.38 -0.90 -31.08
N LEU A 754 47.93 0.09 -30.31
CA LEU A 754 48.70 0.69 -29.23
C LEU A 754 48.76 -0.23 -28.01
N ALA A 755 47.63 -0.80 -27.58
CA ALA A 755 47.57 -1.73 -26.45
C ALA A 755 48.54 -2.92 -26.66
N LYS A 756 48.51 -3.56 -27.83
CA LYS A 756 49.44 -4.65 -28.21
C LYS A 756 50.92 -4.24 -28.27
N LEU A 757 51.21 -2.95 -28.45
CA LEU A 757 52.58 -2.41 -28.47
C LEU A 757 53.13 -2.19 -27.04
N ILE A 758 52.25 -1.84 -26.10
CA ILE A 758 52.58 -1.48 -24.73
C ILE A 758 52.30 -2.58 -23.69
N PHE A 759 51.59 -3.65 -24.06
CA PHE A 759 51.29 -4.79 -23.19
C PHE A 759 52.57 -5.48 -22.68
N GLY A 760 52.58 -5.86 -21.41
CA GLY A 760 53.71 -6.51 -20.73
C GLY A 760 54.94 -5.62 -20.49
N LYS A 761 54.87 -4.31 -20.80
CA LYS A 761 55.96 -3.35 -20.59
C LYS A 761 56.06 -2.89 -19.14
N THR A 762 57.21 -2.33 -18.78
CA THR A 762 57.57 -1.87 -17.45
C THR A 762 57.91 -0.38 -17.45
N LYS A 763 57.91 0.25 -16.27
CA LYS A 763 58.29 1.65 -16.09
C LYS A 763 59.74 1.90 -16.57
N GLY A 764 59.91 2.82 -17.52
CA GLY A 764 61.16 3.13 -18.21
C GLY A 764 61.35 2.44 -19.58
N ASP A 765 60.46 1.52 -19.99
CA ASP A 765 60.52 0.94 -21.33
C ASP A 765 60.27 2.01 -22.40
N LYS A 766 61.08 1.96 -23.47
CA LYS A 766 60.93 2.82 -24.66
C LYS A 766 60.37 2.02 -25.83
N ILE A 767 59.35 2.59 -26.47
CA ILE A 767 58.46 1.87 -27.39
C ILE A 767 58.36 2.69 -28.69
N THR A 768 58.71 2.07 -29.83
CA THR A 768 58.68 2.77 -31.12
C THR A 768 57.29 2.68 -31.75
N HIS A 769 56.52 3.75 -31.63
CA HIS A 769 55.26 3.91 -32.35
C HIS A 769 55.55 4.30 -33.81
N LYS A 770 54.88 3.65 -34.76
CA LYS A 770 55.05 3.86 -36.20
C LYS A 770 53.74 4.32 -36.81
N THR A 771 53.68 5.60 -37.20
CA THR A 771 52.58 6.12 -38.01
C THR A 771 52.93 6.02 -39.49
N SER A 772 52.00 6.40 -40.37
CA SER A 772 52.24 6.50 -41.81
C SER A 772 53.23 7.61 -42.21
N LEU A 773 53.61 8.50 -41.28
CA LEU A 773 54.39 9.72 -41.55
C LEU A 773 55.58 9.94 -40.59
N SER A 774 55.58 9.27 -39.43
CA SER A 774 56.54 9.48 -38.34
C SER A 774 56.95 8.17 -37.66
N GLN A 775 58.14 8.18 -37.06
CA GLN A 775 58.50 7.29 -35.96
C GLN A 775 58.60 8.13 -34.69
N GLU A 776 57.79 7.80 -33.69
CA GLU A 776 57.80 8.40 -32.36
C GLU A 776 58.30 7.38 -31.35
N ILE A 777 59.10 7.83 -30.38
CA ILE A 777 59.47 7.03 -29.22
C ILE A 777 58.56 7.45 -28.07
N LEU A 778 57.83 6.48 -27.52
CA LEU A 778 57.01 6.62 -26.32
C LEU A 778 57.76 5.98 -25.16
N GLU A 779 57.94 6.70 -24.05
CA GLU A 779 58.51 6.17 -22.80
C GLU A 779 57.41 5.91 -21.77
N VAL A 780 57.38 4.71 -21.18
CA VAL A 780 56.45 4.38 -20.09
C VAL A 780 56.91 5.07 -18.80
N LYS A 781 56.26 6.18 -18.42
CA LYS A 781 56.60 6.95 -17.22
C LYS A 781 56.01 6.37 -15.95
N ASP A 782 54.80 5.85 -16.03
CA ASP A 782 54.10 5.32 -14.87
C ASP A 782 53.10 4.25 -15.29
N ILE A 783 52.87 3.30 -14.39
CA ILE A 783 51.87 2.25 -14.50
C ILE A 783 51.11 2.24 -13.18
N LYS A 784 49.78 2.29 -13.25
CA LYS A 784 48.87 2.26 -12.09
C LYS A 784 47.76 1.24 -12.36
N SER A 785 47.05 0.81 -11.33
CA SER A 785 45.79 0.10 -11.53
C SER A 785 44.64 1.07 -11.88
N LYS A 786 43.65 0.63 -12.68
CA LYS A 786 42.49 1.47 -13.06
C LYS A 786 41.73 2.00 -11.85
N TYR A 787 41.67 1.21 -10.78
CA TYR A 787 40.98 1.60 -9.56
C TYR A 787 41.71 2.71 -8.79
N ILE A 788 43.04 2.61 -8.65
CA ILE A 788 43.89 3.65 -8.02
C ILE A 788 43.90 4.94 -8.85
N HIS A 789 43.87 4.83 -10.19
CA HIS A 789 43.73 6.01 -11.05
C HIS A 789 42.37 6.71 -10.85
N ALA A 790 41.27 5.96 -10.86
CA ALA A 790 39.93 6.51 -10.58
C ALA A 790 39.81 7.07 -9.14
N PHE A 791 40.55 6.53 -8.19
CA PHE A 791 40.62 7.05 -6.81
C PHE A 791 41.30 8.41 -6.75
N GLN A 792 42.51 8.50 -7.32
CA GLN A 792 43.28 9.74 -7.40
C GLN A 792 42.51 10.81 -8.19
N GLU A 793 41.92 10.44 -9.33
CA GLU A 793 41.04 11.33 -10.09
C GLU A 793 39.84 11.83 -9.27
N SER A 794 39.21 10.95 -8.47
CA SER A 794 38.09 11.34 -7.61
C SER A 794 38.55 12.35 -6.56
N LEU A 795 39.62 12.06 -5.82
CA LEU A 795 40.18 12.98 -4.82
C LEU A 795 40.62 14.31 -5.43
N ASP A 796 41.28 14.28 -6.59
CA ASP A 796 41.80 15.48 -7.24
C ASP A 796 40.71 16.39 -7.81
N LYS A 797 39.58 15.81 -8.24
CA LYS A 797 38.43 16.55 -8.78
C LYS A 797 37.32 16.83 -7.75
N PHE A 798 37.32 16.20 -6.57
CA PHE A 798 36.15 16.16 -5.68
C PHE A 798 35.56 17.54 -5.38
N ASN A 799 36.33 18.44 -4.74
CA ASN A 799 35.87 19.80 -4.39
C ASN A 799 35.79 20.77 -5.60
N TYR A 800 36.02 20.29 -6.83
CA TYR A 800 35.75 21.04 -8.07
C TYR A 800 34.43 20.59 -8.72
N LEU A 801 34.13 19.29 -8.68
CA LEU A 801 32.84 18.73 -9.11
C LEU A 801 31.73 19.06 -8.10
N PHE A 802 32.06 19.01 -6.82
CA PHE A 802 31.14 19.19 -5.70
C PHE A 802 31.68 20.32 -4.79
N PRO A 803 31.49 21.60 -5.14
CA PRO A 803 32.05 22.72 -4.39
C PRO A 803 31.30 23.02 -3.08
N ASP A 804 30.00 22.71 -3.01
CA ASP A 804 29.12 23.05 -1.88
C ASP A 804 29.02 21.95 -0.80
N THR A 805 29.65 20.78 -1.02
CA THR A 805 29.58 19.65 -0.09
C THR A 805 30.46 19.83 1.16
N GLN A 806 30.00 19.25 2.26
CA GLN A 806 30.75 19.09 3.51
C GLN A 806 31.26 17.65 3.72
N ALA A 807 30.98 16.72 2.80
CA ALA A 807 31.23 15.29 2.98
C ALA A 807 32.72 14.91 2.96
N LEU A 808 33.54 15.58 2.15
CA LEU A 808 34.99 15.42 2.06
C LEU A 808 35.67 16.74 1.66
N THR A 809 36.74 17.11 2.35
CA THR A 809 37.52 18.34 2.08
C THR A 809 38.99 18.00 1.82
N LYS A 810 39.47 18.24 0.59
CA LYS A 810 40.87 18.02 0.23
C LYS A 810 41.79 19.10 0.80
N ILE A 811 42.37 18.85 1.97
CA ILE A 811 43.44 19.67 2.54
C ILE A 811 44.71 19.48 1.72
N SER A 812 45.01 20.44 0.84
CA SER A 812 46.22 20.43 0.02
C SER A 812 47.38 21.06 0.78
N PHE A 813 48.33 20.23 1.23
CA PHE A 813 49.55 20.71 1.88
C PHE A 813 50.39 21.55 0.89
N PRO A 814 50.82 22.77 1.26
CA PRO A 814 51.75 23.54 0.44
C PRO A 814 53.10 22.80 0.32
N LYS A 815 53.84 23.04 -0.76
CA LYS A 815 55.22 22.54 -0.87
C LYS A 815 56.04 23.12 0.27
N ILE A 816 56.76 22.24 0.97
CA ILE A 816 57.70 22.64 2.02
C ILE A 816 58.90 23.29 1.32
N GLU A 817 59.04 24.60 1.46
CA GLU A 817 60.22 25.36 1.03
C GLU A 817 61.29 25.31 2.13
N GLU A 818 62.49 25.87 1.90
CA GLU A 818 63.59 25.80 2.88
C GLU A 818 63.27 26.51 4.22
N GLU A 819 62.24 27.38 4.25
CA GLU A 819 61.74 28.05 5.46
C GLU A 819 60.63 27.28 6.20
N GLY A 820 60.16 26.14 5.68
CA GLY A 820 59.20 25.24 6.35
C GLY A 820 57.75 25.32 5.85
N ILE A 821 56.79 25.07 6.75
CA ILE A 821 55.34 25.11 6.46
C ILE A 821 54.80 26.53 6.72
N PRO A 822 54.05 27.15 5.79
CA PRO A 822 53.45 28.47 5.98
C PRO A 822 52.58 28.60 7.25
N GLN A 823 52.78 29.67 8.03
CA GLN A 823 52.07 29.89 9.29
C GLN A 823 50.55 29.98 9.12
N ASP A 824 50.04 30.60 8.05
CA ASP A 824 48.58 30.72 7.84
C ASP A 824 47.91 29.36 7.63
N PHE A 825 48.58 28.42 6.97
CA PHE A 825 48.09 27.05 6.78
C PHE A 825 48.09 26.26 8.09
N LEU A 826 49.17 26.35 8.88
CA LEU A 826 49.22 25.78 10.23
C LEU A 826 48.13 26.38 11.12
N LYS A 827 47.88 27.69 11.01
CA LYS A 827 46.81 28.37 11.75
C LYS A 827 45.44 27.84 11.34
N THR A 828 45.13 27.68 10.06
CA THR A 828 43.84 27.13 9.61
C THR A 828 43.56 25.73 10.17
N ILE A 829 44.55 24.83 10.19
CA ILE A 829 44.41 23.50 10.80
C ILE A 829 44.25 23.62 12.33
N THR A 830 45.01 24.51 12.97
CA THR A 830 44.92 24.74 14.42
C THR A 830 43.56 25.30 14.83
N ASP A 831 43.03 26.29 14.11
CA ASP A 831 41.73 26.90 14.38
C ASP A 831 40.60 25.83 14.32
N VAL A 832 40.65 24.89 13.37
CA VAL A 832 39.69 23.76 13.26
C VAL A 832 39.82 22.79 14.45
N VAL A 833 41.05 22.43 14.84
CA VAL A 833 41.29 21.54 16.00
C VAL A 833 40.88 22.21 17.32
N VAL A 834 41.14 23.51 17.48
CA VAL A 834 40.73 24.31 18.64
C VAL A 834 39.20 24.36 18.74
N LEU A 835 38.49 24.67 17.66
CA LEU A 835 37.02 24.70 17.65
C LEU A 835 36.41 23.34 18.03
N ARG A 836 36.96 22.21 17.53
CA ARG A 836 36.51 20.88 17.93
C ARG A 836 36.80 20.60 19.41
N THR A 837 38.00 20.92 19.88
CA THR A 837 38.40 20.72 21.28
C THR A 837 37.52 21.51 22.24
N GLU A 838 37.31 22.80 21.95
CA GLU A 838 36.44 23.68 22.73
C GLU A 838 35.00 23.16 22.81
N ASN A 839 34.43 22.68 21.70
CA ASN A 839 33.06 22.17 21.68
C ASN A 839 32.94 20.85 22.46
N ASN A 840 33.92 19.96 22.35
CA ASN A 840 33.97 18.74 23.15
C ASN A 840 34.09 19.05 24.66
N SER A 841 34.96 19.99 25.05
CA SER A 841 35.07 20.42 26.46
C SER A 841 33.76 20.98 27.01
N LYS A 842 33.06 21.85 26.25
CA LYS A 842 31.75 22.40 26.67
C LYS A 842 30.68 21.30 26.83
N ALA A 843 30.71 20.26 25.99
CA ALA A 843 29.81 19.12 26.13
C ALA A 843 30.11 18.29 27.40
N ILE A 844 31.39 18.04 27.69
CA ILE A 844 31.84 17.35 28.90
C ILE A 844 31.48 18.16 30.17
N GLU A 845 31.66 19.49 30.15
CA GLU A 845 31.23 20.37 31.25
C GLU A 845 29.73 20.24 31.54
N LEU A 846 28.88 20.20 30.50
CA LEU A 846 27.43 20.01 30.65
C LEU A 846 27.05 18.61 31.20
N TYR A 847 27.83 17.57 30.86
CA TYR A 847 27.67 16.24 31.46
C TYR A 847 28.05 16.23 32.95
N LEU A 848 29.19 16.82 33.32
CA LEU A 848 29.65 16.91 34.72
C LEU A 848 28.72 17.76 35.59
N ASP A 849 28.10 18.80 35.00
CA ASP A 849 27.01 19.58 35.59
C ASP A 849 25.66 18.81 35.67
N LYS A 850 25.62 17.55 35.21
CA LYS A 850 24.45 16.64 35.23
C LYS A 850 23.26 17.11 34.39
N LYS A 851 23.54 17.86 33.30
CA LYS A 851 22.52 18.44 32.40
C LYS A 851 22.27 17.60 31.14
N LEU A 852 23.16 16.67 30.81
CA LEU A 852 23.07 15.81 29.63
C LEU A 852 23.26 14.32 30.02
N PRO A 853 22.56 13.39 29.35
CA PRO A 853 22.95 11.98 29.31
C PRO A 853 24.33 11.75 28.68
N ILE A 854 25.00 10.66 29.05
CA ILE A 854 26.27 10.23 28.45
C ILE A 854 26.08 9.75 26.99
N GLY A 855 24.89 9.24 26.64
CA GLY A 855 24.52 8.94 25.25
C GLY A 855 24.51 10.21 24.38
N THR A 856 23.79 11.24 24.83
CA THR A 856 23.79 12.59 24.19
C THR A 856 25.19 13.19 24.09
N LEU A 857 26.02 13.03 25.13
CA LEU A 857 27.43 13.45 25.10
C LEU A 857 28.21 12.75 23.97
N ALA A 858 28.09 11.43 23.86
CA ALA A 858 28.78 10.63 22.83
C ALA A 858 28.41 11.11 21.41
N THR A 859 27.12 11.33 21.16
CA THR A 859 26.60 11.91 19.90
C THR A 859 27.22 13.28 19.63
N ILE A 860 27.25 14.19 20.60
CA ILE A 860 27.76 15.56 20.42
C ILE A 860 29.25 15.60 20.09
N ILE A 861 30.08 14.74 20.71
CA ILE A 861 31.54 14.73 20.47
C ILE A 861 31.97 13.88 19.26
N GLY A 862 31.02 13.12 18.69
CA GLY A 862 31.26 12.20 17.58
C GLY A 862 32.08 10.97 17.99
N GLN A 863 31.67 10.29 19.06
CA GLN A 863 32.23 9.01 19.51
C GLN A 863 31.12 7.99 19.78
N THR A 864 31.44 6.70 19.76
CA THR A 864 30.51 5.65 20.21
C THR A 864 30.37 5.68 21.73
N ILE A 865 29.23 5.22 22.27
CA ILE A 865 29.05 5.10 23.73
C ILE A 865 30.12 4.19 24.37
N PHE A 866 30.53 3.13 23.68
CA PHE A 866 31.54 2.21 24.18
C PHE A 866 32.93 2.88 24.25
N ASP A 867 33.26 3.72 23.27
CA ASP A 867 34.51 4.50 23.29
C ASP A 867 34.53 5.53 24.42
N VAL A 868 33.41 6.23 24.66
CA VAL A 868 33.24 7.13 25.80
C VAL A 868 33.34 6.38 27.13
N TRP A 869 32.73 5.20 27.24
CA TRP A 869 32.87 4.33 28.42
C TRP A 869 34.33 3.96 28.70
N PHE A 870 35.10 3.59 27.67
CA PHE A 870 36.52 3.27 27.81
C PHE A 870 37.40 4.47 28.20
N GLU A 871 37.00 5.70 27.86
CA GLU A 871 37.67 6.92 28.32
C GLU A 871 37.27 7.27 29.76
N PHE A 872 35.97 7.24 30.08
CA PHE A 872 35.41 7.73 31.34
C PHE A 872 35.70 6.79 32.51
N THR A 873 35.81 5.47 32.26
CA THR A 873 36.25 4.48 33.25
C THR A 873 37.77 4.45 33.48
N LYS A 874 38.56 5.14 32.65
CA LYS A 874 40.02 5.31 32.81
C LYS A 874 40.41 6.65 33.45
N ASN A 875 39.47 7.57 33.71
CA ASN A 875 39.75 8.94 34.18
C ASN A 875 38.89 9.33 35.42
N GLU A 876 39.56 9.65 36.53
CA GLU A 876 38.89 9.92 37.82
C GLU A 876 38.04 11.19 37.86
N ASP A 877 38.39 12.19 37.04
CA ASP A 877 37.68 13.48 36.94
C ASP A 877 36.43 13.41 36.04
N LEU A 878 36.27 12.33 35.27
CA LEU A 878 35.12 12.10 34.39
C LEU A 878 34.10 11.17 35.07
N GLY A 879 34.36 9.86 35.05
CA GLY A 879 33.50 8.84 35.64
C GLY A 879 32.08 8.75 35.03
N ILE A 880 31.28 7.82 35.55
CA ILE A 880 29.92 7.53 35.04
C ILE A 880 28.88 7.90 36.10
N TYR A 881 28.00 8.86 35.80
CA TYR A 881 26.99 9.36 36.72
C TYR A 881 25.76 8.44 36.85
N CYS A 882 25.88 7.41 37.69
CA CYS A 882 24.92 6.32 37.83
C CYS A 882 23.85 6.47 38.92
N SER A 883 24.06 7.27 39.98
CA SER A 883 23.03 7.49 41.01
C SER A 883 23.18 8.79 41.80
N ILE A 884 22.11 9.21 42.50
CA ILE A 884 22.14 10.33 43.46
C ILE A 884 22.81 9.88 44.78
N GLY A 885 22.80 8.58 45.09
CA GLY A 885 23.47 8.00 46.26
C GLY A 885 22.65 8.03 47.56
N ASN A 886 21.34 8.29 47.49
CA ASN A 886 20.47 8.31 48.67
C ASN A 886 19.72 6.98 48.87
N SER A 887 19.30 6.69 50.10
CA SER A 887 18.65 5.42 50.45
C SER A 887 17.21 5.28 49.94
N GLN A 888 16.51 6.37 49.63
CA GLN A 888 15.18 6.31 49.01
C GLN A 888 15.29 5.77 47.58
N GLU A 889 16.23 6.30 46.78
CA GLU A 889 16.46 5.84 45.39
C GLU A 889 16.80 4.34 45.33
N ILE A 890 17.61 3.85 46.27
CA ILE A 890 17.96 2.41 46.34
C ILE A 890 16.75 1.55 46.73
N ASN A 891 15.92 1.99 47.68
CA ASN A 891 14.72 1.26 48.08
C ASN A 891 13.65 1.25 46.97
N GLU A 892 13.49 2.37 46.25
CA GLU A 892 12.62 2.45 45.06
C GLU A 892 13.12 1.52 43.95
N ALA A 893 14.42 1.51 43.67
CA ALA A 893 15.03 0.60 42.70
C ALA A 893 14.84 -0.89 43.07
N LEU A 894 14.96 -1.26 44.34
CA LEU A 894 14.72 -2.62 44.82
C LEU A 894 13.24 -3.02 44.73
N ASN A 895 12.32 -2.14 45.12
CA ASN A 895 10.88 -2.38 44.98
C ASN A 895 10.48 -2.55 43.52
N ASN A 896 10.98 -1.71 42.62
CA ASN A 896 10.66 -1.78 41.19
C ASN A 896 11.21 -3.07 40.57
N LEU A 897 12.41 -3.51 40.97
CA LEU A 897 12.99 -4.80 40.56
C LEU A 897 12.12 -5.98 40.99
N GLU A 898 11.63 -6.02 42.23
CA GLU A 898 10.76 -7.08 42.75
C GLU A 898 9.38 -7.16 42.07
N ASN A 899 8.92 -6.09 41.42
CA ASN A 899 7.65 -6.04 40.69
C ASN A 899 7.83 -6.10 39.16
N SER A 900 9.06 -6.12 38.64
CA SER A 900 9.34 -6.12 37.21
C SER A 900 9.16 -7.50 36.56
N SER A 901 8.64 -7.54 35.33
CA SER A 901 8.49 -8.79 34.57
C SER A 901 9.78 -9.23 33.87
N LYS A 902 10.60 -8.26 33.42
CA LYS A 902 11.90 -8.44 32.78
C LYS A 902 12.73 -7.17 32.85
N ILE A 903 14.04 -7.36 32.96
CA ILE A 903 15.04 -6.27 32.90
C ILE A 903 15.47 -6.07 31.45
N VAL A 904 15.36 -4.85 30.95
CA VAL A 904 15.76 -4.44 29.58
C VAL A 904 17.03 -3.60 29.68
N VAL A 905 18.10 -3.98 28.98
CA VAL A 905 19.45 -3.42 29.18
C VAL A 905 19.88 -2.52 28.03
N ASP A 906 20.38 -1.33 28.35
CA ASP A 906 20.93 -0.37 27.38
C ASP A 906 22.41 -0.69 27.03
N PRO A 907 23.03 -0.02 26.04
CA PRO A 907 24.44 -0.26 25.68
C PRO A 907 25.43 -0.10 26.84
N LEU A 908 25.13 0.78 27.80
CA LEU A 908 26.01 1.19 28.89
C LEU A 908 25.97 0.20 30.07
N SER A 909 24.78 -0.21 30.50
CA SER A 909 24.63 -1.31 31.46
C SER A 909 25.05 -2.64 30.83
N LEU A 910 24.94 -2.84 29.51
CA LEU A 910 25.39 -4.07 28.85
C LEU A 910 26.91 -4.28 29.00
N ILE A 911 27.73 -3.27 28.68
CA ILE A 911 29.19 -3.35 28.89
C ILE A 911 29.56 -3.41 30.38
N THR A 912 28.76 -2.80 31.27
CA THR A 912 28.93 -2.88 32.73
C THR A 912 28.71 -4.32 33.24
N VAL A 913 27.59 -4.95 32.89
CA VAL A 913 27.22 -6.33 33.26
C VAL A 913 28.25 -7.34 32.72
N PHE A 914 28.75 -7.12 31.51
CA PHE A 914 29.83 -7.89 30.90
C PHE A 914 31.14 -7.75 31.71
N THR A 915 31.62 -6.53 31.93
CA THR A 915 32.89 -6.23 32.63
C THR A 915 32.91 -6.74 34.07
N LEU A 916 31.77 -6.72 34.76
CA LEU A 916 31.65 -7.27 36.10
C LEU A 916 31.58 -8.81 36.13
N ASN A 917 31.23 -9.44 35.00
CA ASN A 917 30.91 -10.86 34.85
C ASN A 917 29.75 -11.30 35.77
N ILE A 918 28.60 -10.60 35.66
CA ILE A 918 27.39 -10.90 36.45
C ILE A 918 26.18 -11.36 35.60
N GLY A 919 26.36 -11.53 34.28
CA GLY A 919 25.29 -11.93 33.36
C GLY A 919 24.60 -13.24 33.74
N ASP A 920 25.37 -14.27 34.10
CA ASP A 920 24.82 -15.57 34.50
C ASP A 920 23.96 -15.46 35.78
N LEU A 921 24.38 -14.63 36.75
CA LEU A 921 23.61 -14.36 37.99
C LEU A 921 22.26 -13.69 37.70
N ILE A 922 22.23 -12.78 36.71
CA ILE A 922 20.98 -12.16 36.25
C ILE A 922 20.08 -13.22 35.60
N VAL A 923 20.62 -14.07 34.73
CA VAL A 923 19.86 -15.14 34.05
C VAL A 923 19.28 -16.16 35.02
N ASP A 924 20.05 -16.58 36.02
CA ASP A 924 19.60 -17.54 37.04
C ASP A 924 18.52 -16.94 37.98
N SER A 925 18.44 -15.60 38.09
CA SER A 925 17.51 -14.90 39.00
C SER A 925 16.25 -14.37 38.30
N PHE A 926 16.40 -13.79 37.11
CA PHE A 926 15.36 -13.03 36.38
C PHE A 926 15.11 -13.57 34.96
N GLY A 927 15.87 -14.57 34.51
CA GLY A 927 15.90 -14.97 33.10
C GLY A 927 16.68 -13.99 32.23
N LYS A 928 16.55 -14.15 30.90
CA LYS A 928 17.32 -13.37 29.93
C LYS A 928 16.96 -11.87 29.97
N LEU A 929 18.00 -11.05 29.86
CA LEU A 929 17.87 -9.60 29.67
C LEU A 929 17.19 -9.29 28.33
N GLY A 930 16.22 -8.39 28.31
CA GLY A 930 15.74 -7.79 27.07
C GLY A 930 16.82 -6.88 26.47
N ILE A 931 17.01 -6.91 25.15
CA ILE A 931 17.94 -6.01 24.44
C ILE A 931 17.32 -5.52 23.13
N ALA A 932 17.54 -4.24 22.81
CA ALA A 932 17.20 -3.69 21.49
C ALA A 932 18.18 -4.20 20.42
N GLN A 933 17.68 -4.56 19.24
CA GLN A 933 18.54 -4.92 18.10
C GLN A 933 19.49 -3.76 17.72
N SER A 934 19.04 -2.51 17.81
CA SER A 934 19.86 -1.32 17.59
C SER A 934 21.06 -1.19 18.54
N THR A 935 21.04 -1.82 19.72
CA THR A 935 22.23 -1.94 20.61
C THR A 935 23.25 -2.94 20.04
N ILE A 936 22.78 -4.01 19.39
CA ILE A 936 23.63 -5.03 18.75
C ILE A 936 24.21 -4.48 17.44
N ASP A 937 23.40 -3.77 16.64
CA ASP A 937 23.87 -3.07 15.44
C ASP A 937 24.96 -2.05 15.78
N LEU A 938 24.74 -1.19 16.79
CA LEU A 938 25.72 -0.21 17.26
C LEU A 938 27.04 -0.85 17.71
N LEU A 939 27.00 -2.02 18.35
CA LEU A 939 28.19 -2.77 18.74
C LEU A 939 28.92 -3.40 17.54
N HIS A 940 28.18 -3.87 16.52
CA HIS A 940 28.76 -4.30 15.26
C HIS A 940 29.43 -3.15 14.50
N GLU A 941 28.76 -2.00 14.38
CA GLU A 941 29.31 -0.78 13.77
C GLU A 941 30.59 -0.34 14.48
N THR A 942 30.55 -0.24 15.81
CA THR A 942 31.73 0.10 16.64
C THR A 942 32.89 -0.88 16.41
N LEU A 943 32.62 -2.19 16.35
CA LEU A 943 33.65 -3.21 16.07
C LEU A 943 34.24 -3.07 14.66
N ILE A 944 33.42 -2.77 13.67
CA ILE A 944 33.83 -2.52 12.29
C ILE A 944 34.72 -1.28 12.21
N GLU A 945 34.36 -0.19 12.91
CA GLU A 945 35.17 1.02 13.00
C GLU A 945 36.51 0.77 13.71
N GLN A 946 36.52 0.11 14.87
CA GLN A 946 37.79 -0.20 15.55
C GLN A 946 38.69 -1.13 14.72
N LYS A 947 38.14 -2.07 13.94
CA LYS A 947 38.92 -2.87 12.98
C LYS A 947 39.51 -2.03 11.84
N LYS A 948 38.77 -1.03 11.35
CA LYS A 948 39.26 -0.02 10.39
C LYS A 948 40.31 0.91 11.02
N ILE A 949 40.27 1.16 12.34
CA ILE A 949 41.31 1.89 13.08
C ILE A 949 42.58 1.03 13.25
N TYR A 950 42.45 -0.22 13.71
CA TYR A 950 43.57 -1.15 13.89
C TYR A 950 44.27 -1.52 12.56
N SER A 951 43.66 -1.25 11.40
CA SER A 951 44.24 -1.59 10.11
C SER A 951 45.35 -0.64 9.63
N ARG A 952 45.37 0.63 10.10
CA ARG A 952 46.37 1.65 9.72
C ARG A 952 47.09 2.25 10.94
N VAL A 953 48.19 2.95 10.68
CA VAL A 953 48.78 3.90 11.65
C VAL A 953 47.84 5.11 11.76
N HIS A 954 47.01 5.11 12.81
CA HIS A 954 46.15 6.25 13.13
C HIS A 954 46.80 7.18 14.12
N GLY A 955 46.46 8.45 14.01
CA GLY A 955 46.74 9.45 15.03
C GLY A 955 45.89 10.69 14.81
N PHE A 956 45.72 11.46 15.87
CA PHE A 956 44.85 12.63 15.91
C PHE A 956 45.65 13.88 16.28
N LEU A 957 45.27 15.01 15.70
CA LEU A 957 45.87 16.31 15.99
C LEU A 957 45.23 16.86 17.26
N VAL A 958 46.05 17.00 18.31
CA VAL A 958 45.69 17.62 19.60
C VAL A 958 46.31 19.01 19.63
N ASN A 959 45.60 20.00 20.19
CA ASN A 959 46.21 21.28 20.56
C ASN A 959 46.64 21.22 22.04
N ASP A 960 47.93 21.05 22.28
CA ASP A 960 48.54 21.04 23.62
C ASP A 960 49.06 22.44 23.95
N ASP A 961 48.17 23.25 24.52
CA ASP A 961 48.33 24.53 25.21
C ASP A 961 49.18 25.66 24.53
N LYS A 962 49.78 25.39 23.36
CA LYS A 962 50.47 26.30 22.42
C LYS A 962 50.84 25.62 21.10
N ASN A 963 50.88 24.27 21.03
CA ASN A 963 51.34 23.53 19.87
C ASN A 963 50.33 22.50 19.35
N LEU A 964 50.27 22.35 18.03
CA LEU A 964 49.57 21.26 17.37
C LEU A 964 50.46 20.00 17.38
N ILE A 965 50.01 18.93 18.05
CA ILE A 965 50.74 17.66 18.19
C ILE A 965 49.95 16.54 17.52
N PHE A 966 50.59 15.79 16.62
CA PHE A 966 50.04 14.52 16.12
C PHE A 966 50.29 13.42 17.16
N LYS A 967 49.23 12.93 17.80
CA LYS A 967 49.28 11.83 18.77
C LYS A 967 48.86 10.54 18.08
N GLU A 968 49.82 9.63 17.90
CA GLU A 968 49.59 8.28 17.38
C GLU A 968 48.74 7.46 18.36
N THR A 969 47.82 6.65 17.83
CA THR A 969 46.94 5.77 18.60
C THR A 969 47.68 4.47 18.94
N ASP A 970 47.74 4.07 20.22
CA ASP A 970 48.37 2.79 20.55
C ASP A 970 47.52 1.63 20.01
N SER A 971 48.10 0.90 19.06
CA SER A 971 47.62 -0.38 18.53
C SER A 971 47.04 -1.34 19.57
N LYS A 972 47.58 -1.35 20.80
CA LYS A 972 47.15 -2.25 21.88
C LYS A 972 45.83 -1.86 22.52
N ASP A 973 45.59 -0.56 22.75
CA ASP A 973 44.29 -0.09 23.26
C ASP A 973 43.17 -0.45 22.26
N VAL A 974 43.47 -0.39 20.95
CA VAL A 974 42.52 -0.76 19.90
C VAL A 974 42.34 -2.29 19.80
N GLU A 975 43.42 -3.08 19.92
CA GLU A 975 43.36 -4.55 19.96
C GLU A 975 42.56 -5.07 21.17
N GLU A 976 42.71 -4.43 22.34
CA GLU A 976 41.93 -4.72 23.55
C GLU A 976 40.44 -4.42 23.32
N LYS A 977 40.10 -3.25 22.77
CA LYS A 977 38.70 -2.88 22.42
C LYS A 977 38.05 -3.88 21.46
N ILE A 978 38.75 -4.24 20.37
CA ILE A 978 38.26 -5.23 19.39
C ILE A 978 37.93 -6.55 20.07
N ASN A 979 38.85 -7.06 20.89
CA ASN A 979 38.68 -8.33 21.61
C ASN A 979 37.51 -8.30 22.60
N VAL A 980 37.30 -7.18 23.31
CA VAL A 980 36.13 -6.98 24.19
C VAL A 980 34.83 -7.03 23.39
N TYR A 981 34.72 -6.28 22.28
CA TYR A 981 33.49 -6.24 21.48
C TYR A 981 33.19 -7.59 20.80
N GLU A 982 34.20 -8.32 20.32
CA GLU A 982 34.01 -9.68 19.80
C GLU A 982 33.54 -10.66 20.88
N GLN A 983 34.05 -10.56 22.11
CA GLN A 983 33.56 -11.37 23.23
C GLN A 983 32.13 -11.01 23.63
N MET A 984 31.77 -9.72 23.67
CA MET A 984 30.41 -9.25 23.93
C MET A 984 29.41 -9.78 22.90
N LEU A 985 29.70 -9.68 21.60
CA LEU A 985 28.84 -10.22 20.53
C LEU A 985 28.66 -11.75 20.64
N ASN A 986 29.70 -12.47 21.06
CA ASN A 986 29.61 -13.92 21.34
C ASN A 986 28.94 -14.26 22.69
N TRP A 987 28.58 -13.27 23.50
CA TRP A 987 28.00 -13.42 24.84
C TRP A 987 26.54 -12.97 24.90
N ILE A 988 26.17 -11.91 24.18
CA ILE A 988 24.80 -11.39 24.07
C ILE A 988 23.75 -12.49 23.79
N PRO A 989 23.92 -13.41 22.81
CA PRO A 989 22.93 -14.47 22.56
C PRO A 989 22.73 -15.48 23.72
N LYS A 990 23.61 -15.49 24.72
CA LYS A 990 23.52 -16.37 25.91
C LYS A 990 22.75 -15.69 27.04
N ILE A 991 23.03 -14.42 27.31
CA ILE A 991 22.48 -13.66 28.45
C ILE A 991 21.24 -12.85 28.06
N CYS A 992 21.15 -12.41 26.81
CA CYS A 992 20.11 -11.52 26.32
C CYS A 992 19.13 -12.22 25.36
N GLU A 993 18.00 -11.55 25.16
CA GLU A 993 16.86 -11.89 24.32
C GLU A 993 16.51 -10.62 23.53
N ILE A 994 16.51 -10.71 22.20
CA ILE A 994 16.23 -9.55 21.35
C ILE A 994 14.72 -9.31 21.34
N ILE A 995 14.30 -8.10 21.71
CA ILE A 995 12.89 -7.71 21.74
C ILE A 995 12.67 -6.65 20.63
N PRO A 996 11.69 -6.82 19.73
CA PRO A 996 11.32 -5.78 18.77
C PRO A 996 10.73 -4.56 19.49
N CYS A 997 10.98 -3.37 18.97
CA CYS A 997 10.59 -2.09 19.56
C CYS A 997 9.14 -1.74 19.20
N LYS A 998 8.14 -2.46 19.72
CA LYS A 998 6.74 -2.37 19.24
C LYS A 998 6.05 -1.09 19.68
N GLU A 999 6.44 -0.49 20.80
CA GLU A 999 5.96 0.83 21.19
C GLU A 999 6.37 1.94 20.18
N ALA A 1000 7.38 1.73 19.33
CA ALA A 1000 7.66 2.66 18.23
C ALA A 1000 6.48 2.81 17.24
N LEU A 1001 5.52 1.86 17.21
CA LEU A 1001 4.29 1.97 16.43
C LEU A 1001 3.28 3.00 16.95
N SER A 1002 3.39 3.42 18.22
CA SER A 1002 2.52 4.44 18.83
C SER A 1002 3.07 5.87 18.70
N LEU A 1003 4.34 6.01 18.30
CA LEU A 1003 5.02 7.28 18.11
C LEU A 1003 5.06 7.69 16.62
N LYS A 1004 4.78 8.97 16.33
CA LYS A 1004 5.04 9.52 15.01
C LYS A 1004 6.54 9.48 14.68
N LYS A 1005 6.85 9.10 13.44
CA LYS A 1005 8.22 8.91 12.92
C LYS A 1005 9.15 10.10 13.20
N ASP A 1006 8.70 11.33 12.99
CA ASP A 1006 9.48 12.54 13.29
C ASP A 1006 9.79 12.71 14.78
N LYS A 1007 8.85 12.39 15.69
CA LYS A 1007 9.07 12.47 17.13
C LYS A 1007 10.00 11.36 17.62
N LYS A 1008 9.89 10.14 17.06
CA LYS A 1008 10.89 9.09 17.32
C LYS A 1008 12.28 9.54 16.85
N LYS A 1009 12.39 10.14 15.66
CA LYS A 1009 13.66 10.69 15.16
C LYS A 1009 14.22 11.79 16.06
N GLU A 1010 13.40 12.72 16.57
CA GLU A 1010 13.84 13.74 17.53
C GLU A 1010 14.49 13.11 18.77
N TYR A 1011 13.88 12.07 19.34
CA TYR A 1011 14.48 11.33 20.45
C TYR A 1011 15.74 10.56 20.04
N ASP A 1012 15.74 9.90 18.87
CA ASP A 1012 16.88 9.11 18.36
C ASP A 1012 18.11 10.00 18.10
N ASP A 1013 17.91 11.21 17.55
CA ASP A 1013 18.96 12.21 17.31
C ASP A 1013 19.49 12.84 18.62
N LEU A 1014 18.63 13.01 19.64
CA LEU A 1014 19.00 13.63 20.93
C LEU A 1014 19.65 12.66 21.93
N LEU A 1015 19.14 11.44 22.04
CA LEU A 1015 19.55 10.45 23.05
C LEU A 1015 20.42 9.33 22.47
N GLY A 1016 20.34 9.10 21.15
CA GLY A 1016 20.92 7.95 20.46
C GLY A 1016 19.92 6.79 20.37
N ARG A 1017 19.58 6.38 19.14
CA ARG A 1017 18.60 5.31 18.80
C ARG A 1017 18.60 4.11 19.76
N ALA A 1018 19.77 3.54 20.05
CA ALA A 1018 19.90 2.36 20.90
C ALA A 1018 19.37 2.57 22.34
N PHE A 1019 19.50 3.77 22.90
CA PHE A 1019 18.92 4.12 24.20
C PHE A 1019 17.41 4.32 24.11
N VAL A 1020 16.92 4.98 23.05
CA VAL A 1020 15.48 5.22 22.83
C VAL A 1020 14.74 3.91 22.63
N ASP A 1021 15.24 3.01 21.79
CA ASP A 1021 14.62 1.69 21.58
C ASP A 1021 14.62 0.87 22.87
N THR A 1022 15.67 0.97 23.70
CA THR A 1022 15.71 0.32 25.02
C THR A 1022 14.64 0.90 25.97
N ILE A 1023 14.44 2.22 25.98
CA ILE A 1023 13.38 2.88 26.77
C ILE A 1023 11.98 2.46 26.28
N LEU A 1024 11.77 2.39 24.96
CA LEU A 1024 10.50 1.98 24.35
C LEU A 1024 10.20 0.50 24.60
N ILE A 1025 11.17 -0.41 24.49
CA ILE A 1025 11.01 -1.80 24.91
C ILE A 1025 10.69 -1.89 26.42
N ALA A 1026 11.21 -0.96 27.23
CA ALA A 1026 10.93 -0.90 28.66
C ALA A 1026 9.57 -0.26 29.04
N THR A 1027 8.77 0.30 28.11
CA THR A 1027 7.35 0.61 28.38
C THR A 1027 6.45 -0.61 28.28
N GLU A 1028 6.87 -1.63 27.53
CA GLU A 1028 6.07 -2.84 27.29
C GLU A 1028 6.00 -3.73 28.55
N ASN A 1029 4.85 -4.37 28.78
CA ASN A 1029 4.68 -5.56 29.64
C ASN A 1029 5.22 -5.48 31.10
N GLU A 1030 5.22 -4.31 31.75
CA GLU A 1030 5.80 -4.12 33.10
C GLU A 1030 7.32 -4.45 33.17
N ASN A 1031 8.02 -4.23 32.05
CA ASN A 1031 9.47 -4.27 31.96
C ASN A 1031 10.13 -3.15 32.82
N ILE A 1032 11.43 -3.30 33.11
CA ILE A 1032 12.22 -2.29 33.83
C ILE A 1032 13.51 -1.95 33.09
N LEU A 1033 13.84 -0.65 32.99
CA LEU A 1033 15.04 -0.16 32.31
C LEU A 1033 16.28 -0.34 33.20
N CYS A 1034 17.31 -1.02 32.71
CA CYS A 1034 18.65 -1.04 33.31
C CYS A 1034 19.57 -0.09 32.54
N THR A 1035 19.97 1.00 33.18
CA THR A 1035 20.97 1.94 32.66
C THR A 1035 21.78 2.59 33.79
N GLU A 1036 23.09 2.65 33.60
CA GLU A 1036 24.04 3.31 34.48
C GLU A 1036 24.08 4.84 34.29
N ASP A 1037 23.15 5.42 33.52
CA ASP A 1037 23.00 6.87 33.39
C ASP A 1037 21.79 7.38 34.20
N LYS A 1038 22.06 8.16 35.25
CA LYS A 1038 21.02 8.72 36.11
C LYS A 1038 20.18 9.79 35.41
N VAL A 1039 20.74 10.56 34.47
CA VAL A 1039 20.00 11.56 33.70
C VAL A 1039 19.04 10.83 32.76
N LEU A 1040 19.50 9.77 32.07
CA LEU A 1040 18.67 8.95 31.20
C LEU A 1040 17.52 8.27 31.96
N ARG A 1041 17.76 7.67 33.15
CA ARG A 1041 16.66 7.15 34.00
C ARG A 1041 15.63 8.21 34.37
N SER A 1042 16.08 9.46 34.56
CA SER A 1042 15.19 10.57 34.92
C SER A 1042 14.34 11.00 33.72
N ILE A 1043 14.89 11.02 32.51
CA ILE A 1043 14.15 11.26 31.26
C ILE A 1043 13.15 10.12 31.00
N ALA A 1044 13.60 8.86 31.08
CA ALA A 1044 12.75 7.69 30.90
C ALA A 1044 11.51 7.72 31.82
N LYS A 1045 11.69 8.09 33.09
CA LYS A 1045 10.58 8.19 34.05
C LYS A 1045 9.68 9.41 33.86
N GLN A 1046 10.19 10.51 33.29
CA GLN A 1046 9.42 11.76 33.09
C GLN A 1046 8.65 11.78 31.76
N GLU A 1047 9.29 11.38 30.66
CA GLU A 1047 8.74 11.43 29.31
C GLU A 1047 7.96 10.16 28.93
N PHE A 1048 8.40 8.99 29.42
CA PHE A 1048 7.85 7.68 29.04
C PHE A 1048 7.24 6.91 30.23
N ASN A 1049 7.24 7.48 31.44
CA ASN A 1049 6.82 6.84 32.71
C ASN A 1049 7.56 5.53 33.06
N VAL A 1050 8.66 5.20 32.37
CA VAL A 1050 9.45 3.97 32.59
C VAL A 1050 10.21 4.03 33.90
N ASP A 1051 10.03 3.03 34.76
CA ASP A 1051 10.87 2.83 35.95
C ASP A 1051 12.21 2.20 35.57
N GLY A 1052 13.25 2.54 36.35
CA GLY A 1052 14.60 2.10 36.01
C GLY A 1052 15.54 1.90 37.20
N ILE A 1053 16.48 0.98 36.98
CA ILE A 1053 17.51 0.51 37.89
C ILE A 1053 18.91 0.68 37.27
N TRP A 1054 19.92 0.42 38.08
CA TRP A 1054 21.31 0.32 37.65
C TRP A 1054 21.96 -0.88 38.35
N THR A 1055 23.22 -1.15 38.08
CA THR A 1055 23.88 -2.37 38.55
C THR A 1055 23.90 -2.53 40.08
N GLN A 1056 24.05 -1.46 40.87
CA GLN A 1056 24.22 -1.63 42.32
C GLN A 1056 22.96 -2.17 43.05
N PRO A 1057 21.72 -1.70 42.77
CA PRO A 1057 20.50 -2.35 43.22
C PRO A 1057 20.40 -3.84 42.87
N LEU A 1058 20.85 -4.28 41.68
CA LEU A 1058 20.87 -5.71 41.32
C LEU A 1058 21.83 -6.49 42.25
N LEU A 1059 23.02 -5.96 42.51
CA LEU A 1059 23.97 -6.56 43.46
C LEU A 1059 23.42 -6.62 44.90
N LEU A 1060 22.68 -5.59 45.33
CA LEU A 1060 22.00 -5.58 46.63
C LEU A 1060 20.87 -6.60 46.69
N HIS A 1061 20.08 -6.77 45.62
CA HIS A 1061 19.04 -7.79 45.55
C HIS A 1061 19.63 -9.20 45.61
N PHE A 1062 20.72 -9.48 44.87
CA PHE A 1062 21.42 -10.77 44.95
C PHE A 1062 21.92 -11.06 46.36
N LEU A 1063 22.45 -10.06 47.07
CA LEU A 1063 22.91 -10.22 48.45
C LEU A 1063 21.75 -10.40 49.44
N ASN A 1064 20.63 -9.71 49.25
CA ASN A 1064 19.44 -9.82 50.11
C ASN A 1064 18.73 -11.18 49.97
N ASN A 1065 18.96 -11.90 48.86
CA ASN A 1065 18.37 -13.21 48.55
C ASN A 1065 19.40 -14.37 48.64
N ASP A 1066 20.55 -14.15 49.29
CA ASP A 1066 21.63 -15.15 49.47
C ASP A 1066 22.21 -15.74 48.16
N ILE A 1067 22.05 -15.05 47.02
CA ILE A 1067 22.56 -15.46 45.69
C ILE A 1067 24.06 -15.17 45.56
N ILE A 1068 24.53 -14.08 46.17
CA ILE A 1068 25.96 -13.78 46.35
C ILE A 1068 26.27 -13.54 47.83
N ASP A 1069 27.48 -13.87 48.26
CA ASP A 1069 27.91 -13.58 49.63
C ASP A 1069 28.36 -12.11 49.82
N ARG A 1070 28.55 -11.69 51.08
CA ARG A 1070 28.99 -10.32 51.41
C ARG A 1070 30.36 -10.00 50.81
N ASN A 1071 31.25 -10.98 50.65
CA ASN A 1071 32.57 -10.79 50.05
C ASN A 1071 32.42 -10.47 48.56
N GLN A 1072 31.67 -11.30 47.82
CA GLN A 1072 31.37 -11.11 46.40
C GLN A 1072 30.68 -9.76 46.14
N TYR A 1073 29.70 -9.37 46.96
CA TYR A 1073 29.11 -8.04 46.88
C TYR A 1073 30.15 -6.92 47.07
N ASN A 1074 31.02 -7.04 48.07
CA ASN A 1074 32.10 -6.07 48.30
C ASN A 1074 33.10 -6.06 47.14
N GLU A 1075 33.45 -7.21 46.55
CA GLU A 1075 34.33 -7.29 45.39
C GLU A 1075 33.75 -6.60 44.15
N LEU A 1076 32.45 -6.81 43.87
CA LEU A 1076 31.75 -6.20 42.73
C LEU A 1076 31.54 -4.70 42.94
N THR A 1077 31.26 -4.25 44.16
CA THR A 1077 31.23 -2.82 44.53
C THR A 1077 32.62 -2.19 44.37
N ILE A 1078 33.70 -2.90 44.72
CA ILE A 1078 35.08 -2.47 44.50
C ILE A 1078 35.39 -2.32 42.99
N LYS A 1079 34.89 -3.22 42.13
CA LYS A 1079 35.04 -3.05 40.67
C LYS A 1079 34.37 -1.76 40.17
N LEU A 1080 33.12 -1.50 40.56
CA LEU A 1080 32.38 -0.29 40.16
C LEU A 1080 33.10 1.01 40.55
N VAL A 1081 33.62 1.09 41.78
CA VAL A 1081 34.40 2.27 42.22
C VAL A 1081 35.71 2.42 41.45
N ASN A 1082 36.41 1.32 41.17
CA ASN A 1082 37.66 1.35 40.37
C ASN A 1082 37.42 1.71 38.89
N LEU A 1083 36.17 1.60 38.40
CA LEU A 1083 35.74 2.06 37.08
C LEU A 1083 35.11 3.47 37.13
N HIS A 1084 35.27 4.20 38.24
CA HIS A 1084 34.80 5.57 38.44
C HIS A 1084 33.27 5.77 38.32
N TYR A 1085 32.47 4.83 38.83
CA TYR A 1085 31.01 4.97 38.88
C TYR A 1085 30.56 5.82 40.08
N TYR A 1086 29.82 6.90 39.83
CA TYR A 1086 29.44 7.90 40.83
C TYR A 1086 27.93 8.19 40.83
N HIS A 1087 27.21 8.25 41.95
CA HIS A 1087 27.61 7.81 43.28
C HIS A 1087 27.42 6.28 43.39
N THR A 1088 28.51 5.55 43.66
CA THR A 1088 28.45 4.16 44.13
C THR A 1088 28.42 4.17 45.66
N THR A 1089 27.34 3.67 46.27
CA THR A 1089 27.18 3.71 47.73
C THR A 1089 28.12 2.69 48.39
N ILE A 1090 28.98 3.16 49.30
CA ILE A 1090 29.94 2.32 50.02
C ILE A 1090 29.64 2.26 51.52
N ASN A 1091 30.08 1.19 52.19
CA ASN A 1091 30.05 1.04 53.64
C ASN A 1091 31.48 0.81 54.18
N SER A 1092 31.62 0.66 55.50
CA SER A 1092 32.93 0.39 56.13
C SER A 1092 33.53 -0.97 55.76
N GLU A 1093 32.71 -1.96 55.40
CA GLU A 1093 33.18 -3.30 54.99
C GLU A 1093 33.84 -3.24 53.61
N VAL A 1094 33.22 -2.54 52.64
CA VAL A 1094 33.80 -2.25 51.32
C VAL A 1094 35.16 -1.53 51.45
N LEU A 1095 35.27 -0.56 52.36
CA LEU A 1095 36.54 0.11 52.64
C LEU A 1095 37.59 -0.81 53.28
N VAL A 1096 37.18 -1.74 54.16
CA VAL A 1096 38.08 -2.75 54.74
C VAL A 1096 38.56 -3.72 53.67
N GLU A 1097 37.69 -4.22 52.79
CA GLU A 1097 38.10 -5.12 51.69
C GLU A 1097 39.01 -4.41 50.69
N ALA A 1098 38.73 -3.14 50.35
CA ALA A 1098 39.59 -2.33 49.49
C ALA A 1098 40.99 -2.15 50.12
N ALA A 1099 41.05 -1.80 51.40
CA ALA A 1099 42.32 -1.65 52.13
C ALA A 1099 43.06 -2.99 52.27
N ARG A 1100 42.35 -4.10 52.54
CA ARG A 1100 42.96 -5.43 52.62
C ARG A 1100 43.58 -5.85 51.27
N LYS A 1101 42.94 -5.51 50.14
CA LYS A 1101 43.47 -5.77 48.79
C LYS A 1101 44.74 -4.99 48.45
N THR A 1102 44.93 -3.78 48.98
CA THR A 1102 46.21 -3.04 48.86
C THR A 1102 47.22 -3.41 49.96
N ASN A 1103 47.01 -4.51 50.69
CA ASN A 1103 47.81 -4.89 51.86
C ASN A 1103 47.92 -3.76 52.91
N TRP A 1104 46.83 -3.04 53.11
CA TRP A 1104 46.64 -1.88 54.01
C TRP A 1104 47.38 -0.61 53.61
N LYS A 1105 47.99 -0.57 52.42
CA LYS A 1105 48.74 0.58 51.92
C LYS A 1105 47.87 1.57 51.15
N ILE A 1106 48.23 2.84 51.23
CA ILE A 1106 47.59 3.94 50.49
C ILE A 1106 48.24 4.07 49.11
N GLU A 1107 48.02 3.04 48.31
CA GLU A 1107 48.18 3.05 46.86
C GLU A 1107 46.99 3.78 46.23
N ASP A 1108 47.09 4.21 44.97
CA ASP A 1108 46.13 5.14 44.37
C ASP A 1108 44.70 4.59 44.31
N SER A 1109 44.53 3.29 44.13
CA SER A 1109 43.25 2.60 44.27
C SER A 1109 42.58 2.88 45.63
N LEU A 1110 43.28 2.71 46.76
CA LEU A 1110 42.72 2.98 48.08
C LEU A 1110 42.47 4.48 48.33
N LYS A 1111 43.26 5.38 47.72
CA LYS A 1111 42.96 6.83 47.75
C LYS A 1111 41.59 7.09 47.12
N ASN A 1112 41.27 6.44 46.00
CA ASN A 1112 40.02 6.65 45.29
C ASN A 1112 38.80 6.20 46.12
N PHE A 1113 38.90 5.08 46.83
CA PHE A 1113 37.89 4.66 47.82
C PHE A 1113 37.69 5.69 48.94
N LEU A 1114 38.78 6.23 49.51
CA LEU A 1114 38.68 7.27 50.53
C LEU A 1114 38.10 8.58 49.95
N ASN A 1115 38.42 8.93 48.69
CA ASN A 1115 37.97 10.15 48.01
C ASN A 1115 36.45 10.23 47.83
N ILE A 1116 35.72 9.11 47.89
CA ILE A 1116 34.24 9.11 47.94
C ILE A 1116 33.73 9.85 49.19
N LEU A 1117 34.49 9.87 50.28
CA LEU A 1117 34.10 10.52 51.54
C LEU A 1117 34.32 12.04 51.56
N ARG A 1118 34.81 12.67 50.48
CA ARG A 1118 35.00 14.14 50.36
C ARG A 1118 33.66 14.90 50.35
N GLY A 1119 33.69 16.21 50.65
CA GLY A 1119 32.49 17.05 50.75
C GLY A 1119 31.66 17.16 49.47
N LYS A 1120 32.29 17.18 48.29
CA LYS A 1120 31.62 17.15 46.97
C LYS A 1120 30.87 15.83 46.70
N ASN A 1121 31.32 14.73 47.30
CA ASN A 1121 30.96 13.36 46.90
C ASN A 1121 30.01 12.64 47.87
N CYS A 1122 29.93 13.07 49.12
CA CYS A 1122 29.16 12.43 50.20
C CYS A 1122 28.64 13.47 51.20
N ASP A 1123 27.44 13.24 51.77
CA ASP A 1123 26.94 14.09 52.87
C ASP A 1123 27.79 13.93 54.16
N GLU A 1124 27.61 14.86 55.10
CA GLU A 1124 28.42 14.91 56.33
C GLU A 1124 28.14 13.73 57.28
N ASP A 1125 26.87 13.35 57.51
CA ASP A 1125 26.53 12.36 58.51
C ASP A 1125 26.81 10.93 58.04
N SER A 1126 26.65 10.66 56.73
CA SER A 1126 27.12 9.43 56.08
C SER A 1126 28.65 9.34 56.09
N ALA A 1127 29.37 10.41 55.72
CA ALA A 1127 30.83 10.42 55.74
C ALA A 1127 31.36 10.14 57.16
N LEU A 1128 30.77 10.77 58.18
CA LEU A 1128 31.11 10.51 59.58
C LEU A 1128 30.71 9.10 60.04
N ALA A 1129 29.61 8.53 59.53
CA ALA A 1129 29.17 7.18 59.89
C ALA A 1129 30.11 6.12 59.33
N VAL A 1130 30.34 6.16 58.01
CA VAL A 1130 31.25 5.24 57.32
C VAL A 1130 32.66 5.36 57.89
N SER A 1131 33.17 6.58 58.14
CA SER A 1131 34.49 6.80 58.73
C SER A 1131 34.62 6.26 60.16
N THR A 1132 33.59 6.42 61.00
CA THR A 1132 33.62 5.91 62.38
C THR A 1132 33.65 4.38 62.41
N HIS A 1133 32.83 3.73 61.57
CA HIS A 1133 32.81 2.27 61.47
C HIS A 1133 34.06 1.71 60.78
N PHE A 1134 34.62 2.42 59.79
CA PHE A 1134 35.88 2.04 59.15
C PHE A 1134 37.06 2.12 60.14
N LEU A 1135 37.16 3.20 60.92
CA LEU A 1135 38.14 3.30 62.01
C LEU A 1135 37.99 2.15 63.01
N SER A 1136 36.76 1.86 63.47
CA SER A 1136 36.51 0.72 64.36
C SER A 1136 36.97 -0.59 63.74
N ALA A 1137 36.68 -0.84 62.47
CA ALA A 1137 37.04 -2.09 61.80
C ALA A 1137 38.55 -2.25 61.61
N ILE A 1138 39.27 -1.24 61.09
CA ILE A 1138 40.72 -1.37 60.85
C ILE A 1138 41.54 -1.45 62.14
N TRP A 1139 41.05 -0.88 63.26
CA TRP A 1139 41.70 -1.00 64.56
C TRP A 1139 41.42 -2.35 65.26
N ASN A 1140 40.43 -3.13 64.79
CA ASN A 1140 40.23 -4.54 65.18
C ASN A 1140 40.97 -5.54 64.25
N GLU A 1141 41.57 -5.07 63.16
CA GLU A 1141 42.30 -5.88 62.19
C GLU A 1141 43.79 -6.05 62.52
N LYS A 1142 44.43 -7.07 61.95
CA LYS A 1142 45.85 -7.39 62.22
C LYS A 1142 46.81 -6.62 61.30
N ILE A 1143 46.76 -5.30 61.39
CA ILE A 1143 47.53 -4.35 60.58
C ILE A 1143 48.83 -3.93 61.30
N PRO A 1144 49.96 -3.70 60.61
CA PRO A 1144 51.10 -3.00 61.20
C PRO A 1144 50.70 -1.60 61.69
N ARG A 1145 51.14 -1.21 62.90
CA ARG A 1145 50.77 0.10 63.50
C ARG A 1145 51.14 1.29 62.60
N GLU A 1146 52.25 1.20 61.83
CA GLU A 1146 52.65 2.24 60.87
C GLU A 1146 51.60 2.45 59.75
N ASP A 1147 51.14 1.38 59.09
CA ASP A 1147 50.09 1.44 58.07
C ASP A 1147 48.75 1.89 58.67
N LEU A 1148 48.41 1.41 59.88
CA LEU A 1148 47.20 1.81 60.62
C LEU A 1148 47.16 3.33 60.92
N TYR A 1149 48.30 3.91 61.29
CA TYR A 1149 48.42 5.37 61.48
C TYR A 1149 48.27 6.10 60.16
N VAL A 1150 48.92 5.63 59.09
CA VAL A 1150 48.84 6.25 57.76
C VAL A 1150 47.41 6.23 57.22
N LEU A 1151 46.68 5.12 57.37
CA LEU A 1151 45.24 5.00 57.08
C LEU A 1151 44.40 5.99 57.89
N THR A 1152 44.61 6.04 59.20
CA THR A 1152 43.89 6.95 60.10
C THR A 1152 44.10 8.41 59.72
N LEU A 1153 45.35 8.83 59.49
CA LEU A 1153 45.72 10.20 59.12
C LEU A 1153 45.19 10.61 57.73
N ASN A 1154 45.15 9.69 56.77
CA ASN A 1154 44.61 9.98 55.43
C ASN A 1154 43.08 10.04 55.44
N LEU A 1155 42.39 9.16 56.16
CA LEU A 1155 40.95 9.26 56.37
C LEU A 1155 40.57 10.64 56.94
N LEU A 1156 41.24 11.08 58.01
CA LEU A 1156 41.06 12.42 58.59
C LEU A 1156 41.35 13.53 57.57
N SER A 1157 42.38 13.36 56.73
CA SER A 1157 42.75 14.33 55.69
C SER A 1157 41.75 14.43 54.54
N VAL A 1158 40.93 13.39 54.29
CA VAL A 1158 39.97 13.34 53.17
C VAL A 1158 38.57 13.78 53.62
N ILE A 1159 38.10 13.39 54.81
CA ILE A 1159 36.77 13.78 55.32
C ILE A 1159 36.62 15.28 55.59
N VAL A 1160 37.72 16.01 55.78
CA VAL A 1160 37.69 17.46 55.99
C VAL A 1160 37.69 18.26 54.68
N GLN A 1161 37.98 17.62 53.54
CA GLN A 1161 38.02 18.32 52.26
C GLN A 1161 36.61 18.80 51.89
N GLU A 1162 36.53 20.07 51.49
CA GLU A 1162 35.28 20.78 51.16
C GLU A 1162 34.27 20.85 52.33
N ARG A 1163 34.71 20.57 53.57
CA ARG A 1163 33.92 20.72 54.81
C ARG A 1163 34.65 21.61 55.83
N PHE A 1164 33.94 22.08 56.85
CA PHE A 1164 34.55 22.89 57.91
C PHE A 1164 35.32 22.00 58.89
N ALA A 1165 36.61 21.81 58.62
CA ALA A 1165 37.48 20.84 59.30
C ALA A 1165 37.35 20.76 60.85
N PRO A 1166 37.32 21.88 61.62
CA PRO A 1166 37.22 21.80 63.07
C PRO A 1166 35.96 21.07 63.55
N PHE A 1167 34.83 21.29 62.88
CA PHE A 1167 33.54 20.69 63.24
C PHE A 1167 33.47 19.20 62.89
N ILE A 1168 34.05 18.79 61.75
CA ILE A 1168 34.16 17.38 61.34
C ILE A 1168 35.03 16.60 62.33
N ILE A 1169 36.18 17.17 62.69
CA ILE A 1169 37.14 16.54 63.60
C ILE A 1169 36.57 16.45 65.02
N ASP A 1170 35.92 17.50 65.53
CA ASP A 1170 35.22 17.43 66.82
C ASP A 1170 34.05 16.44 66.79
N LYS A 1171 33.30 16.32 65.68
CA LYS A 1171 32.30 15.25 65.53
C LYS A 1171 32.92 13.85 65.56
N ILE A 1172 34.09 13.62 64.95
CA ILE A 1172 34.80 12.32 65.07
C ILE A 1172 35.31 12.08 66.49
N LYS A 1173 35.98 13.05 67.13
CA LYS A 1173 36.41 12.94 68.55
C LYS A 1173 35.24 12.56 69.45
N ASN A 1174 34.07 13.18 69.26
CA ASN A 1174 32.86 12.85 70.00
C ASN A 1174 32.35 11.43 69.68
N ARG A 1175 32.29 11.01 68.40
CA ARG A 1175 31.87 9.65 68.02
C ARG A 1175 32.81 8.57 68.59
N VAL A 1176 34.12 8.78 68.57
CA VAL A 1176 35.14 7.87 69.18
C VAL A 1176 34.98 7.78 70.70
N ASN A 1177 34.70 8.90 71.39
CA ASN A 1177 34.48 8.92 72.84
C ASN A 1177 33.13 8.29 73.26
N ILE A 1178 32.06 8.53 72.50
CA ILE A 1178 30.69 8.09 72.85
C ILE A 1178 30.45 6.62 72.47
N ASN A 1179 31.01 6.15 71.34
CA ASN A 1179 30.85 4.77 70.89
C ASN A 1179 31.84 3.82 71.58
N ILE A 1180 31.78 3.77 72.91
CA ILE A 1180 32.64 2.97 73.82
C ILE A 1180 32.62 1.46 73.47
N HIS A 1181 31.61 0.98 72.74
CA HIS A 1181 31.47 -0.40 72.29
C HIS A 1181 32.21 -0.72 70.97
N LEU A 1182 32.68 0.29 70.22
CA LEU A 1182 33.36 0.12 68.93
C LEU A 1182 34.90 0.08 69.03
N PHE A 1183 35.46 0.46 70.19
CA PHE A 1183 36.90 0.64 70.37
C PHE A 1183 37.33 0.24 71.79
N SER A 1184 38.51 -0.36 71.95
CA SER A 1184 39.06 -0.64 73.28
C SER A 1184 39.38 0.65 74.05
N SER A 1185 39.79 0.57 75.32
CA SER A 1185 40.24 1.76 76.06
C SER A 1185 41.60 2.26 75.57
N GLU A 1186 42.52 1.34 75.23
CA GLU A 1186 43.88 1.66 74.78
C GLU A 1186 43.83 2.29 73.38
N ASP A 1187 43.09 1.68 72.46
CA ASP A 1187 42.94 2.17 71.08
C ASP A 1187 42.24 3.54 71.03
N ARG A 1188 41.35 3.88 71.99
CA ARG A 1188 40.72 5.21 72.04
C ARG A 1188 41.69 6.32 72.44
N GLU A 1189 42.60 6.07 73.37
CA GLU A 1189 43.62 7.05 73.73
C GLU A 1189 44.55 7.28 72.53
N GLU A 1190 44.99 6.21 71.87
CA GLU A 1190 45.87 6.23 70.70
C GLU A 1190 45.23 6.93 69.47
N ILE A 1191 43.95 6.66 69.18
CA ILE A 1191 43.20 7.37 68.11
C ILE A 1191 43.07 8.87 68.42
N LEU A 1192 42.82 9.25 69.67
CA LEU A 1192 42.69 10.66 70.05
C LEU A 1192 44.04 11.40 70.01
N GLU A 1193 45.16 10.73 70.32
CA GLU A 1193 46.51 11.25 70.09
C GLU A 1193 46.79 11.45 68.59
N LEU A 1194 46.43 10.48 67.74
CA LEU A 1194 46.60 10.59 66.27
C LEU A 1194 45.76 11.71 65.66
N ILE A 1195 44.52 11.93 66.12
CA ILE A 1195 43.70 13.08 65.72
C ILE A 1195 44.37 14.40 66.15
N SER A 1196 44.89 14.46 67.37
CA SER A 1196 45.57 15.67 67.89
C SER A 1196 46.87 15.97 67.13
N LEU A 1197 47.61 14.92 66.72
CA LEU A 1197 48.78 15.02 65.85
C LEU A 1197 48.39 15.51 64.45
N TRP A 1198 47.30 14.97 63.89
CA TRP A 1198 46.76 15.40 62.59
C TRP A 1198 46.39 16.89 62.61
N GLU A 1199 45.69 17.36 63.65
CA GLU A 1199 45.33 18.78 63.80
C GLU A 1199 46.56 19.69 63.84
N ALA A 1200 47.60 19.30 64.58
CA ALA A 1200 48.85 20.05 64.69
C ALA A 1200 49.63 20.12 63.37
N ILE A 1201 49.46 19.15 62.47
CA ILE A 1201 50.01 19.16 61.11
C ILE A 1201 49.12 20.00 60.18
N TYR A 1202 47.82 19.74 60.17
CA TYR A 1202 46.84 20.34 59.26
C TYR A 1202 46.75 21.86 59.44
N TYR A 1203 46.50 22.36 60.66
CA TYR A 1203 46.42 23.80 60.90
C TYR A 1203 47.75 24.53 60.66
N LYS A 1204 48.88 23.82 60.79
CA LYS A 1204 50.22 24.35 60.44
C LYS A 1204 50.50 24.38 58.93
N SER A 1205 49.72 23.66 58.12
CA SER A 1205 49.79 23.70 56.65
C SER A 1205 48.88 24.76 56.01
N ILE A 1206 48.01 25.40 56.81
CA ILE A 1206 47.03 26.40 56.40
C ILE A 1206 47.43 27.82 56.88
N LEU A 1207 48.48 27.92 57.70
CA LEU A 1207 49.11 29.15 58.23
C LEU A 1207 50.40 29.51 57.47
#